data_AF-V4M9F6-F1
#
_entry.id   AF-V4M9F6-F1
#
_cell.length_a   1.000
_cell.length_b   1.000
_cell.length_c   1.000
_cell.angle_alpha   90.00
_cell.angle_beta   90.00
_cell.angle_gamma   90.00
#
_symmetry.space_group_name_H-M   'P 1'
#
loop_
_entity.id
_entity.type
_entity.pdbx_description
1 polymer ?
#
loop_
_entity_poly.entity_id
_entity_poly.type
_entity_poly.pdbx_seq_one_letter_code
_entity_poly.pdbx_strand_id
1 'polypeptide(L)'
;MTPPRPPSGRARSLRDYSESEKMEGTGSWDTLEWTKLDSQPVSGSASFSNLSCLLESERIVVEGYGVVLINTDEAGTLLVTNFRILFLSEGTRKVIPLGTIPLATIEKFNKMVLKVQSSNRLADKNPQRRLLQVTGKDMRIIVYGFRPKTKQRRTVFDALLRCSKPERVWDLYTFACGPSKFGNANPKERLLNEYFRLLGKSSLRASMDMIEDGSFTFSNELWRISDLNSNYNLCQSYPFAFMVPKSISDEELLQASSFRAKCRLPVITWCQPGSGAVIARSSQPLVGLMMNMRSNFDEKLVAAFCTQQAGTGERRKLYIADARPRKNALANGAMGGGSESSSNYFQSEIVFFGIDNIHAMRESFSRLRDYLDMHGTTSSDGRSSFLRHGGWTWGGGNLSSMSASVSLLGDSGWLIHIQNVLAGAAWIAARVAMESASVLVHCSDGWDRTTQLVSLACLMLDPYYRTFAGFQALVEKDWLAFGHPFSDRVGMPNISGPGNFDLPRQSSSAGSFPSSPVRQSSGSAASQSSSSSHAQNNYSPIFTQWVDSVSQLMRMYPCAFEFSPTFLVDFMDCLLSCRFGNFLCNSEKERQQCGIAEACGCLWAYLTDLRSFAATSHAHCNPFYDPLKYDGPLLPPAASLAPTLWPQFHLRWACPEEAKSADIEVQCRAMRVKYSEMQKDKEAAERRVDEISFAMESLSAELLRERRMSWSARESANRATKEYAALTRAVQSLGCNVNFTTSDVEDDPRTCSLEDNNPRRRDRHGNNSDVSVSISLMAEESRCGNPLGRVCEALCPLRTREGVCRWPEAGCAHLGSQFVGLKANFDAFDRLAIHDSYFQS
;
A
#
# COMPACT_ATOMS: atom_id res chain seq x y z
N MET A 1 68.60 -50.40 24.84
CA MET A 1 68.12 -50.71 23.48
C MET A 1 68.20 -49.45 22.64
N THR A 2 69.20 -49.37 21.78
CA THR A 2 69.33 -48.47 20.61
C THR A 2 68.50 -49.02 19.43
N PRO A 3 68.35 -48.35 18.25
CA PRO A 3 68.96 -47.10 17.76
C PRO A 3 67.97 -46.04 17.15
N PRO A 4 68.47 -44.89 16.61
CA PRO A 4 67.65 -43.83 15.99
C PRO A 4 67.87 -43.59 14.46
N ARG A 5 66.87 -42.97 13.78
CA ARG A 5 66.94 -42.20 12.48
C ARG A 5 67.42 -42.99 11.20
N PRO A 6 67.47 -42.39 9.98
CA PRO A 6 66.52 -41.56 9.19
C PRO A 6 66.28 -42.26 7.79
N PRO A 7 66.42 -41.68 6.56
CA PRO A 7 66.05 -40.38 5.94
C PRO A 7 65.27 -40.48 4.58
N SER A 8 64.86 -39.32 4.02
CA SER A 8 64.66 -38.98 2.57
C SER A 8 63.46 -39.57 1.78
N GLY A 9 62.85 -38.86 0.81
CA GLY A 9 62.96 -37.44 0.43
C GLY A 9 62.33 -37.08 -0.95
N ARG A 10 62.28 -35.77 -1.27
CA ARG A 10 62.09 -35.12 -2.62
C ARG A 10 60.76 -35.38 -3.39
N ALA A 11 60.20 -34.46 -4.19
CA ALA A 11 60.42 -33.00 -4.37
C ALA A 11 59.25 -32.30 -5.14
N ARG A 12 59.11 -30.98 -4.92
CA ARG A 12 58.58 -29.89 -5.80
C ARG A 12 57.49 -30.18 -6.86
N SER A 13 56.42 -29.38 -6.79
CA SER A 13 56.02 -28.51 -7.91
C SER A 13 55.67 -27.09 -7.38
N LEU A 14 55.52 -26.10 -8.27
CA LEU A 14 55.51 -24.67 -7.98
C LEU A 14 54.11 -24.03 -7.99
N ARG A 15 53.94 -23.05 -7.09
CA ARG A 15 53.13 -21.82 -7.16
C ARG A 15 51.84 -21.82 -8.00
N ASP A 16 50.75 -21.43 -7.33
CA ASP A 16 50.03 -20.22 -7.75
C ASP A 16 49.62 -19.36 -6.55
N TYR A 17 49.42 -18.06 -6.79
CA TYR A 17 49.03 -17.07 -5.77
C TYR A 17 47.50 -17.02 -5.62
N SER A 18 47.01 -16.96 -4.38
CA SER A 18 45.71 -16.34 -4.10
C SER A 18 45.66 -15.69 -2.71
N GLU A 19 45.45 -14.38 -2.72
CA GLU A 19 44.82 -13.62 -1.62
C GLU A 19 43.33 -14.08 -1.53
N SER A 20 42.55 -13.86 -0.47
CA SER A 20 42.68 -12.95 0.66
C SER A 20 41.98 -13.53 1.89
N GLU A 21 42.40 -13.13 3.09
CA GLU A 21 41.90 -13.66 4.37
C GLU A 21 40.46 -13.23 4.65
N LYS A 22 39.56 -14.19 4.89
CA LYS A 22 38.27 -13.92 5.55
C LYS A 22 38.53 -13.63 7.03
N MET A 23 38.49 -12.36 7.42
CA MET A 23 38.42 -11.99 8.83
C MET A 23 37.12 -12.51 9.46
N GLU A 24 37.24 -13.37 10.47
CA GLU A 24 36.12 -13.80 11.31
C GLU A 24 35.70 -12.66 12.25
N GLY A 25 34.54 -12.05 11.98
CA GLY A 25 33.95 -11.01 12.81
C GLY A 25 33.28 -11.58 14.07
N THR A 26 34.08 -11.98 15.07
CA THR A 26 33.58 -12.47 16.38
C THR A 26 34.18 -11.68 17.57
N GLY A 27 34.29 -10.37 17.41
CA GLY A 27 34.64 -9.45 18.50
C GLY A 27 33.44 -9.12 19.37
N SER A 28 33.26 -9.83 20.50
CA SER A 28 32.24 -9.50 21.50
C SER A 28 32.50 -8.13 22.15
N TRP A 29 31.44 -7.41 22.51
CA TRP A 29 31.44 -6.20 23.35
C TRP A 29 32.31 -6.32 24.62
N ASP A 30 32.43 -7.53 25.17
CA ASP A 30 33.25 -7.79 26.37
C ASP A 30 34.78 -7.75 26.08
N THR A 31 35.19 -7.85 24.81
CA THR A 31 36.59 -7.85 24.34
C THR A 31 37.02 -6.54 23.67
N LEU A 32 36.13 -5.53 23.59
CA LEU A 32 36.39 -4.23 22.98
C LEU A 32 37.38 -3.40 23.82
N GLU A 33 38.67 -3.60 23.57
CA GLU A 33 39.75 -2.74 24.06
C GLU A 33 39.61 -1.34 23.46
N TRP A 34 38.90 -0.46 24.16
CA TRP A 34 38.73 0.96 23.80
C TRP A 34 40.04 1.71 23.54
N THR A 35 41.16 1.19 24.05
CA THR A 35 42.53 1.67 23.84
C THR A 35 43.11 1.35 22.45
N LYS A 36 42.58 0.37 21.71
CA LYS A 36 42.99 0.12 20.31
C LYS A 36 42.48 1.18 19.33
N LEU A 37 41.54 2.02 19.77
CA LEU A 37 41.05 3.19 19.04
C LEU A 37 41.88 4.46 19.31
N ASP A 38 42.95 4.39 20.11
CA ASP A 38 43.85 5.52 20.40
C ASP A 38 44.94 5.73 19.33
N SER A 39 45.05 4.85 18.31
CA SER A 39 46.18 4.81 17.37
C SER A 39 46.03 5.62 16.08
N GLN A 40 44.93 6.39 15.91
CA GLN A 40 44.85 7.42 14.87
C GLN A 40 44.32 8.74 15.44
N PRO A 41 45.06 9.87 15.29
CA PRO A 41 44.44 11.17 15.45
C PRO A 41 43.38 11.33 14.37
N VAL A 42 42.17 11.77 14.74
CA VAL A 42 41.07 12.04 13.80
C VAL A 42 41.38 13.32 13.01
N SER A 43 42.34 13.21 12.10
CA SER A 43 42.80 14.22 11.16
C SER A 43 41.82 14.31 10.00
N GLY A 44 40.60 14.72 10.31
CA GLY A 44 39.49 14.65 9.36
C GLY A 44 38.15 14.91 10.03
N SER A 45 37.91 16.17 10.39
CA SER A 45 36.56 16.70 10.67
C SER A 45 35.74 16.71 9.38
N ALA A 46 35.35 15.53 8.89
CA ALA A 46 34.47 15.37 7.74
C ALA A 46 33.06 15.82 8.16
N SER A 47 32.72 17.07 7.82
CA SER A 47 31.42 17.66 8.13
C SER A 47 30.27 16.78 7.63
N PHE A 48 29.44 16.28 8.55
CA PHE A 48 28.26 15.48 8.22
C PHE A 48 27.08 16.29 7.67
N SER A 49 27.25 17.61 7.46
CA SER A 49 26.19 18.51 6.97
C SER A 49 25.55 18.09 5.64
N ASN A 50 26.26 17.32 4.81
CA ASN A 50 25.81 16.88 3.49
C ASN A 50 25.64 15.34 3.39
N LEU A 51 25.14 14.69 4.46
CA LEU A 51 24.74 13.28 4.40
C LEU A 51 23.52 13.08 3.49
N SER A 52 23.67 12.26 2.44
CA SER A 52 22.58 11.93 1.51
C SER A 52 21.39 11.17 2.14
N CYS A 53 21.53 10.71 3.39
CA CYS A 53 20.45 10.07 4.14
C CYS A 53 19.58 11.05 4.95
N LEU A 54 19.95 12.33 5.05
CA LEU A 54 19.14 13.38 5.69
C LEU A 54 17.95 13.73 4.79
N LEU A 55 16.81 13.99 5.41
CA LEU A 55 15.63 14.52 4.72
C LEU A 55 15.79 16.03 4.45
N GLU A 56 14.97 16.56 3.55
CA GLU A 56 14.84 18.00 3.34
C GLU A 56 14.52 18.72 4.67
N SER A 57 15.20 19.85 4.93
CA SER A 57 15.16 20.58 6.21
C SER A 57 15.55 19.77 7.48
N GLU A 58 16.08 18.56 7.34
CA GLU A 58 16.63 17.80 8.46
C GLU A 58 18.05 18.28 8.79
N ARG A 59 18.27 18.74 10.02
CA ARG A 59 19.57 19.27 10.49
C ARG A 59 20.07 18.50 11.70
N ILE A 60 21.37 18.23 11.73
CA ILE A 60 22.06 17.61 12.87
C ILE A 60 22.12 18.61 14.04
N VAL A 61 21.80 18.14 15.24
CA VAL A 61 21.79 18.91 16.51
C VAL A 61 22.95 18.50 17.41
N VAL A 62 23.30 17.20 17.44
CA VAL A 62 24.46 16.68 18.17
C VAL A 62 24.92 15.35 17.59
N GLU A 63 26.21 15.08 17.73
CA GLU A 63 26.90 13.88 17.24
C GLU A 63 27.58 13.13 18.40
N GLY A 64 27.57 11.80 18.35
CA GLY A 64 28.25 10.89 19.26
C GLY A 64 29.09 9.90 18.46
N TYR A 65 30.39 9.88 18.71
CA TYR A 65 31.39 9.13 17.95
C TYR A 65 31.87 7.90 18.71
N GLY A 66 31.95 6.75 18.03
CA GLY A 66 32.33 5.48 18.65
C GLY A 66 31.32 5.03 19.69
N VAL A 67 30.04 5.19 19.37
CA VAL A 67 28.89 4.69 20.12
C VAL A 67 28.56 3.30 19.58
N VAL A 68 28.20 2.35 20.44
CA VAL A 68 27.86 0.98 20.00
C VAL A 68 26.39 0.72 20.28
N LEU A 69 25.70 0.11 19.31
CA LEU A 69 24.34 -0.38 19.45
C LEU A 69 24.38 -1.74 20.17
N ILE A 70 24.01 -1.76 21.46
CA ILE A 70 24.08 -2.97 22.30
C ILE A 70 23.20 -4.09 21.74
N ASN A 71 22.06 -3.73 21.12
CA ASN A 71 21.16 -4.68 20.48
C ASN A 71 21.82 -5.52 19.37
N THR A 72 22.91 -5.06 18.73
CA THR A 72 23.56 -5.78 17.60
C THR A 72 25.07 -5.95 17.75
N ASP A 73 25.70 -5.39 18.78
CA ASP A 73 27.18 -5.29 18.92
C ASP A 73 27.84 -4.47 17.79
N GLU A 74 27.06 -3.59 17.12
CA GLU A 74 27.56 -2.78 16.00
C GLU A 74 28.04 -1.40 16.47
N ALA A 75 29.32 -1.10 16.20
CA ALA A 75 29.90 0.21 16.46
C ALA A 75 29.51 1.23 15.36
N GLY A 76 29.42 2.51 15.73
CA GLY A 76 28.90 3.53 14.84
C GLY A 76 28.95 4.96 15.36
N THR A 77 28.35 5.84 14.56
CA THR A 77 28.13 7.25 14.86
C THR A 77 26.65 7.48 15.11
N LEU A 78 26.33 8.09 16.25
CA LEU A 78 24.97 8.46 16.66
C LEU A 78 24.74 9.93 16.38
N LEU A 79 23.77 10.27 15.53
CA LEU A 79 23.37 11.65 15.24
C LEU A 79 21.96 11.87 15.80
N VAL A 80 21.74 12.98 16.50
CA VAL A 80 20.39 13.46 16.83
C VAL A 80 20.11 14.65 15.92
N THR A 81 19.03 14.57 15.15
CA THR A 81 18.57 15.64 14.26
C THR A 81 17.38 16.39 14.88
N ASN A 82 16.81 17.36 14.17
CA ASN A 82 15.50 17.95 14.49
C ASN A 82 14.30 17.01 14.23
N PHE A 83 14.53 15.80 13.67
CA PHE A 83 13.48 14.84 13.33
C PHE A 83 13.63 13.49 14.03
N ARG A 84 14.85 12.95 14.11
CA ARG A 84 15.12 11.56 14.52
C ARG A 84 16.49 11.39 15.17
N ILE A 85 16.66 10.24 15.81
CA ILE A 85 17.98 9.64 16.03
C ILE A 85 18.35 8.87 14.76
N LEU A 86 19.55 9.06 14.26
CA LEU A 86 20.20 8.28 13.19
C LEU A 86 21.38 7.53 13.79
N PHE A 87 21.50 6.24 13.50
CA PHE A 87 22.70 5.47 13.81
C PHE A 87 23.36 4.96 12.53
N LEU A 88 24.61 5.36 12.31
CA LEU A 88 25.41 5.03 11.13
C LEU A 88 26.49 4.01 11.50
N SER A 89 26.55 2.91 10.76
CA SER A 89 27.60 1.87 10.90
C SER A 89 29.00 2.46 10.75
N GLU A 90 29.90 2.11 11.67
CA GLU A 90 31.34 2.38 11.54
C GLU A 90 31.91 1.62 10.33
N GLY A 91 32.83 2.26 9.59
CA GLY A 91 33.28 1.77 8.29
C GLY A 91 32.30 2.06 7.15
N THR A 92 31.12 1.41 7.11
CA THR A 92 30.24 1.48 5.92
C THR A 92 29.46 2.79 5.78
N ARG A 93 29.28 3.53 6.88
CA ARG A 93 28.42 4.74 6.99
C ARG A 93 26.96 4.54 6.56
N LYS A 94 26.49 3.30 6.41
CA LYS A 94 25.08 2.99 6.13
C LYS A 94 24.24 3.19 7.39
N VAL A 95 22.99 3.63 7.20
CA VAL A 95 22.00 3.75 8.28
C VAL A 95 21.62 2.35 8.77
N ILE A 96 21.72 2.12 10.08
CA ILE A 96 21.23 0.90 10.74
C ILE A 96 19.79 1.17 11.17
N PRO A 97 18.77 0.47 10.63
CA PRO A 97 17.37 0.76 10.92
C PRO A 97 17.00 0.61 12.40
N LEU A 98 17.49 -0.45 13.06
CA LEU A 98 17.17 -0.72 14.47
C LEU A 98 17.61 0.43 15.39
N GLY A 99 18.79 1.02 15.14
CA GLY A 99 19.32 2.17 15.86
C GLY A 99 18.79 3.53 15.41
N THR A 100 17.78 3.58 14.52
CA THR A 100 17.28 4.82 13.90
C THR A 100 15.79 5.00 14.19
N ILE A 101 15.43 6.04 14.94
CA ILE A 101 14.05 6.26 15.44
C ILE A 101 13.63 7.74 15.40
N PRO A 102 12.45 8.10 14.85
CA PRO A 102 11.92 9.47 14.92
C PRO A 102 11.69 9.93 16.35
N LEU A 103 11.94 11.21 16.64
CA LEU A 103 11.83 11.77 17.99
C LEU A 103 10.39 11.68 18.53
N ALA A 104 9.39 11.90 17.68
CA ALA A 104 7.98 11.74 18.03
C ALA A 104 7.58 10.27 18.30
N THR A 105 8.35 9.30 17.78
CA THR A 105 8.13 7.85 18.02
C THR A 105 8.68 7.39 19.37
N ILE A 106 9.55 8.18 20.01
CA ILE A 106 10.10 7.85 21.34
C ILE A 106 8.99 8.00 22.40
N GLU A 107 8.77 6.94 23.18
CA GLU A 107 7.90 6.96 24.37
C GLU A 107 8.66 7.52 25.59
N LYS A 108 9.87 7.01 25.83
CA LYS A 108 10.71 7.35 26.99
C LYS A 108 12.17 7.03 26.70
N PHE A 109 13.09 7.71 27.39
CA PHE A 109 14.53 7.42 27.29
C PHE A 109 15.23 7.66 28.64
N ASN A 110 16.18 6.79 28.99
CA ASN A 110 16.77 6.72 30.32
C ASN A 110 18.31 6.54 30.28
N LYS A 111 19.02 7.25 31.16
CA LYS A 111 20.45 7.05 31.41
C LYS A 111 20.64 5.85 32.36
N MET A 112 21.16 4.71 31.87
CA MET A 112 21.45 3.54 32.72
C MET A 112 22.95 3.44 33.05
N VAL A 113 23.30 2.82 34.18
CA VAL A 113 24.69 2.53 34.54
C VAL A 113 24.79 1.08 35.01
N LEU A 114 25.35 0.20 34.18
CA LEU A 114 25.59 -1.18 34.57
C LEU A 114 26.96 -1.27 35.26
N LYS A 115 26.95 -1.77 36.50
CA LYS A 115 28.15 -2.25 37.19
C LYS A 115 28.37 -3.70 36.77
N VAL A 116 29.48 -4.00 36.12
CA VAL A 116 29.86 -5.39 35.81
C VAL A 116 30.26 -6.07 37.12
N GLN A 117 29.49 -7.08 37.54
CA GLN A 117 29.91 -7.96 38.65
C GLN A 117 30.94 -8.96 38.12
N SER A 118 32.22 -8.77 38.44
CA SER A 118 33.28 -9.73 38.14
C SER A 118 33.38 -10.77 39.27
N SER A 119 33.05 -12.02 38.98
CA SER A 119 33.15 -13.16 39.90
C SER A 119 34.57 -13.69 40.12
N ASN A 120 35.60 -12.83 40.01
CA ASN A 120 37.00 -13.16 40.25
C ASN A 120 37.74 -12.04 40.99
N ARG A 121 38.64 -12.41 41.92
CA ARG A 121 39.37 -11.50 42.82
C ARG A 121 40.55 -10.76 42.14
N LEU A 122 40.30 -10.17 40.98
CA LEU A 122 41.20 -9.21 40.31
C LEU A 122 40.38 -7.96 39.95
N ALA A 123 39.84 -7.32 40.97
CA ALA A 123 38.96 -6.18 40.84
C ALA A 123 39.74 -4.86 40.83
N ASP A 124 40.28 -4.47 39.67
CA ASP A 124 40.48 -3.05 39.36
C ASP A 124 40.44 -2.76 37.85
N LYS A 125 40.09 -1.51 37.49
CA LYS A 125 40.11 -0.91 36.14
C LYS A 125 39.03 -1.28 35.09
N ASN A 126 37.99 -2.08 35.36
CA ASN A 126 36.90 -2.23 34.37
C ASN A 126 35.85 -1.10 34.52
N PRO A 127 35.73 -0.14 33.57
CA PRO A 127 34.93 1.07 33.76
C PRO A 127 33.41 0.82 33.72
N GLN A 128 32.66 1.54 34.55
CA GLN A 128 31.18 1.46 34.55
C GLN A 128 30.59 1.75 33.18
N ARG A 129 29.74 0.84 32.67
CA ARG A 129 29.11 0.98 31.34
C ARG A 129 28.09 2.11 31.37
N ARG A 130 28.24 3.08 30.47
CA ARG A 130 27.37 4.26 30.35
C ARG A 130 26.40 4.06 29.20
N LEU A 131 25.20 3.61 29.51
CA LEU A 131 24.18 3.31 28.50
C LEU A 131 23.10 4.40 28.43
N LEU A 132 22.46 4.51 27.27
CA LEU A 132 21.22 5.24 27.02
C LEU A 132 20.21 4.26 26.44
N GLN A 133 19.12 4.00 27.15
CA GLN A 133 17.98 3.25 26.65
C GLN A 133 16.97 4.21 26.03
N VAL A 134 16.42 3.87 24.87
CA VAL A 134 15.33 4.58 24.19
C VAL A 134 14.24 3.57 23.88
N THR A 135 13.05 3.76 24.45
CA THR A 135 11.88 2.93 24.20
C THR A 135 10.99 3.63 23.17
N GLY A 136 10.68 2.94 22.08
CA GLY A 136 9.77 3.40 21.04
C GLY A 136 8.31 2.98 21.27
N LYS A 137 7.40 3.77 20.69
CA LYS A 137 5.96 3.46 20.54
C LYS A 137 5.71 2.38 19.47
N ASP A 138 6.75 1.97 18.77
CA ASP A 138 6.78 1.10 17.60
C ASP A 138 7.48 -0.24 17.88
N MET A 139 7.41 -0.68 19.14
CA MET A 139 7.97 -1.91 19.71
C MET A 139 9.50 -1.96 19.92
N ARG A 140 10.26 -0.94 19.53
CA ARG A 140 11.72 -0.92 19.76
C ARG A 140 12.11 -0.63 21.22
N ILE A 141 13.11 -1.35 21.72
CA ILE A 141 13.92 -0.95 22.88
C ILE A 141 15.38 -0.89 22.45
N ILE A 142 15.86 0.33 22.18
CA ILE A 142 17.19 0.59 21.64
C ILE A 142 18.14 0.96 22.79
N VAL A 143 19.32 0.34 22.85
CA VAL A 143 20.32 0.65 23.87
C VAL A 143 21.65 1.04 23.24
N TYR A 144 22.08 2.28 23.49
CA TYR A 144 23.34 2.83 23.01
C TYR A 144 24.38 2.84 24.12
N GLY A 145 25.53 2.20 23.89
CA GLY A 145 26.69 2.23 24.77
C GLY A 145 27.69 3.32 24.41
N PHE A 146 28.07 4.14 25.39
CA PHE A 146 29.01 5.25 25.21
C PHE A 146 30.34 4.99 25.90
N ARG A 147 31.43 5.44 25.25
CA ARG A 147 32.79 5.48 25.80
C ARG A 147 32.80 6.09 27.22
N PRO A 148 33.29 5.35 28.24
CA PRO A 148 33.47 5.88 29.59
C PRO A 148 34.33 7.16 29.62
N LYS A 149 34.20 7.95 30.69
CA LYS A 149 34.87 9.26 30.89
C LYS A 149 34.55 10.36 29.85
N THR A 150 33.86 10.08 28.75
CA THR A 150 33.40 11.11 27.80
C THR A 150 32.17 11.88 28.30
N LYS A 151 31.94 13.09 27.73
CA LYS A 151 30.71 13.88 27.92
C LYS A 151 29.59 13.50 26.94
N GLN A 152 29.85 12.73 25.88
CA GLN A 152 28.93 12.49 24.75
C GLN A 152 27.52 12.06 25.20
N ARG A 153 27.38 11.05 26.06
CA ARG A 153 26.07 10.59 26.57
C ARG A 153 25.24 11.70 27.22
N ARG A 154 25.90 12.65 27.90
CA ARG A 154 25.22 13.81 28.50
C ARG A 154 24.72 14.71 27.38
N THR A 155 25.58 15.13 26.46
CA THR A 155 25.21 16.01 25.33
C THR A 155 24.07 15.42 24.48
N VAL A 156 24.13 14.12 24.16
CA VAL A 156 23.08 13.41 23.41
C VAL A 156 21.75 13.40 24.18
N PHE A 157 21.73 13.00 25.45
CA PHE A 157 20.50 12.98 26.25
C PHE A 157 19.90 14.38 26.42
N ASP A 158 20.75 15.38 26.66
CA ASP A 158 20.31 16.74 26.93
C ASP A 158 19.80 17.40 25.63
N ALA A 159 20.31 16.98 24.45
CA ALA A 159 19.70 17.30 23.16
C ALA A 159 18.36 16.58 22.94
N LEU A 160 18.26 15.27 23.22
CA LEU A 160 16.99 14.53 23.16
C LEU A 160 15.92 15.18 24.02
N LEU A 161 16.26 15.61 25.24
CA LEU A 161 15.32 16.30 26.14
C LEU A 161 14.74 17.59 25.55
N ARG A 162 15.53 18.34 24.76
CA ARG A 162 15.07 19.54 24.05
C ARG A 162 14.26 19.20 22.79
N CYS A 163 14.69 18.19 22.02
CA CYS A 163 14.13 17.92 20.70
C CYS A 163 12.92 16.95 20.71
N SER A 164 12.79 16.08 21.73
CA SER A 164 11.66 15.16 21.85
C SER A 164 10.45 15.75 22.60
N LYS A 165 10.57 16.97 23.13
CA LYS A 165 9.52 17.69 23.85
C LYS A 165 9.44 19.14 23.33
N PRO A 166 8.98 19.35 22.09
CA PRO A 166 8.80 20.69 21.54
C PRO A 166 7.81 21.49 22.42
N GLU A 167 8.05 22.79 22.56
CA GLU A 167 7.18 23.68 23.36
C GLU A 167 5.88 23.98 22.61
N ARG A 168 5.94 24.05 21.28
CA ARG A 168 4.80 24.31 20.40
C ARG A 168 4.73 23.27 19.28
N VAL A 169 3.53 23.03 18.77
CA VAL A 169 3.32 22.13 17.62
C VAL A 169 4.15 22.56 16.40
N TRP A 170 4.30 23.87 16.18
CA TRP A 170 5.14 24.47 15.13
C TRP A 170 6.64 24.14 15.21
N ASP A 171 7.13 23.68 16.36
CA ASP A 171 8.55 23.30 16.53
C ASP A 171 8.82 21.86 16.05
N LEU A 172 7.80 21.12 15.62
CA LEU A 172 7.92 19.79 15.00
C LEU A 172 8.52 19.87 13.59
N TYR A 173 9.29 18.85 13.22
CA TYR A 173 9.93 18.74 11.89
C TYR A 173 8.96 18.93 10.71
N THR A 174 7.69 18.50 10.81
CA THR A 174 6.72 18.62 9.72
C THR A 174 6.47 20.07 9.27
N PHE A 175 6.63 21.06 10.16
CA PHE A 175 6.57 22.49 9.82
C PHE A 175 7.89 23.02 9.25
N ALA A 176 9.03 22.48 9.70
CA ALA A 176 10.35 22.84 9.16
C ALA A 176 10.56 22.33 7.71
N CYS A 177 9.88 21.24 7.34
CA CYS A 177 9.79 20.74 5.96
C CYS A 177 8.89 21.61 5.06
N GLY A 178 8.07 22.50 5.65
CA GLY A 178 7.13 23.36 4.94
C GLY A 178 5.97 22.63 4.27
N PRO A 179 5.16 23.34 3.45
CA PRO A 179 4.25 22.72 2.50
C PRO A 179 5.06 21.89 1.50
N SER A 180 5.19 20.61 1.78
CA SER A 180 5.98 19.69 0.96
C SER A 180 5.42 19.55 -0.46
N LYS A 181 6.19 18.90 -1.36
CA LYS A 181 5.68 18.45 -2.68
C LYS A 181 4.40 17.58 -2.62
N PHE A 182 4.02 17.09 -1.44
CA PHE A 182 2.80 16.31 -1.16
C PHE A 182 1.66 17.23 -0.67
N GLY A 183 1.09 18.01 -1.58
CA GLY A 183 -0.06 18.88 -1.27
C GLY A 183 -1.26 18.11 -0.72
N ASN A 184 -2.06 18.76 0.13
CA ASN A 184 -3.27 18.19 0.72
C ASN A 184 -4.50 18.76 0.01
N ALA A 185 -5.33 17.92 -0.60
CA ALA A 185 -6.73 18.31 -0.86
C ALA A 185 -7.43 18.59 0.49
N ASN A 186 -8.50 19.39 0.54
CA ASN A 186 -9.04 19.78 1.84
C ASN A 186 -9.68 18.57 2.56
N PRO A 187 -9.35 18.30 3.84
CA PRO A 187 -10.02 17.24 4.62
C PRO A 187 -11.55 17.39 4.67
N LYS A 188 -12.07 18.63 4.69
CA LYS A 188 -13.52 18.91 4.67
C LYS A 188 -14.19 18.46 3.37
N GLU A 189 -13.55 18.71 2.22
CA GLU A 189 -14.03 18.20 0.93
C GLU A 189 -14.05 16.67 0.94
N ARG A 190 -13.02 16.01 1.48
CA ARG A 190 -13.01 14.53 1.59
C ARG A 190 -14.17 14.01 2.45
N LEU A 191 -14.45 14.66 3.57
CA LEU A 191 -15.58 14.30 4.43
C LEU A 191 -16.92 14.45 3.70
N LEU A 192 -17.15 15.57 3.01
CA LEU A 192 -18.38 15.80 2.26
C LEU A 192 -18.53 14.84 1.07
N ASN A 193 -17.46 14.57 0.31
CA ASN A 193 -17.49 13.56 -0.75
C ASN A 193 -17.91 12.18 -0.22
N GLU A 194 -17.49 11.81 0.99
CA GLU A 194 -17.92 10.56 1.64
C GLU A 194 -19.40 10.61 2.08
N TYR A 195 -19.88 11.72 2.65
CA TYR A 195 -21.31 11.88 2.93
C TYR A 195 -22.18 11.87 1.67
N PHE A 196 -21.69 12.44 0.56
CA PHE A 196 -22.38 12.40 -0.73
C PHE A 196 -22.45 10.96 -1.25
N ARG A 197 -21.38 10.18 -1.14
CA ARG A 197 -21.37 8.74 -1.44
C ARG A 197 -22.42 7.98 -0.62
N LEU A 198 -22.43 8.17 0.71
CA LEU A 198 -23.37 7.52 1.63
C LEU A 198 -24.84 7.91 1.37
N LEU A 199 -25.10 9.13 0.91
CA LEU A 199 -26.44 9.57 0.47
C LEU A 199 -26.88 9.02 -0.90
N GLY A 200 -26.01 8.30 -1.62
CA GLY A 200 -26.26 7.86 -3.00
C GLY A 200 -26.08 8.95 -4.07
N LYS A 201 -25.33 10.01 -3.74
CA LYS A 201 -25.04 11.18 -4.60
C LYS A 201 -23.57 11.24 -5.03
N SER A 202 -22.96 10.08 -5.32
CA SER A 202 -21.52 9.95 -5.66
C SER A 202 -21.07 10.68 -6.92
N SER A 203 -21.99 11.16 -7.75
CA SER A 203 -21.71 12.05 -8.89
C SER A 203 -21.39 13.49 -8.48
N LEU A 204 -21.79 13.93 -7.29
CA LEU A 204 -21.45 15.23 -6.75
C LEU A 204 -20.01 15.22 -6.21
N ARG A 205 -19.29 16.31 -6.43
CA ARG A 205 -18.00 16.58 -5.82
C ARG A 205 -18.10 17.80 -4.91
N ALA A 206 -17.59 17.68 -3.69
CA ALA A 206 -17.47 18.82 -2.80
C ALA A 206 -16.34 19.75 -3.28
N SER A 207 -16.54 21.06 -3.12
CA SER A 207 -15.54 22.11 -3.31
C SER A 207 -15.51 23.05 -2.11
N MET A 208 -14.45 23.84 -1.99
CA MET A 208 -14.38 24.96 -1.03
C MET A 208 -15.55 25.94 -1.17
N ASP A 209 -15.90 26.35 -2.39
CA ASP A 209 -17.02 27.26 -2.64
C ASP A 209 -18.33 26.73 -2.04
N MET A 210 -18.62 25.44 -2.17
CA MET A 210 -19.80 24.81 -1.55
C MET A 210 -19.77 24.88 -0.01
N ILE A 211 -18.57 24.80 0.59
CA ILE A 211 -18.38 24.85 2.05
C ILE A 211 -18.55 26.29 2.55
N GLU A 212 -18.02 27.27 1.82
CA GLU A 212 -18.09 28.70 2.18
C GLU A 212 -19.51 29.27 2.03
N ASP A 213 -20.22 28.90 0.94
CA ASP A 213 -21.62 29.28 0.70
C ASP A 213 -22.65 28.43 1.49
N GLY A 214 -22.20 27.40 2.23
CA GLY A 214 -23.08 26.50 2.99
C GLY A 214 -23.97 25.58 2.15
N SER A 215 -23.77 25.50 0.83
CA SER A 215 -24.65 24.80 -0.12
C SER A 215 -24.53 23.27 -0.14
N PHE A 216 -23.78 22.68 0.80
CA PHE A 216 -23.51 21.23 0.89
C PHE A 216 -24.59 20.40 1.63
N THR A 217 -25.68 21.02 2.08
CA THR A 217 -26.73 20.43 2.94
C THR A 217 -27.69 19.48 2.20
N PHE A 218 -27.14 18.46 1.55
CA PHE A 218 -27.92 17.47 0.79
C PHE A 218 -28.67 16.46 1.67
N SER A 219 -29.73 15.87 1.12
CA SER A 219 -30.51 14.79 1.73
C SER A 219 -30.92 13.71 0.72
N ASN A 220 -31.31 12.54 1.23
CA ASN A 220 -32.09 11.53 0.52
C ASN A 220 -33.49 11.40 1.18
N GLU A 221 -34.15 10.24 1.15
CA GLU A 221 -35.46 10.07 1.78
C GLU A 221 -35.42 9.93 3.31
N LEU A 222 -34.31 9.46 3.87
CA LEU A 222 -34.20 9.14 5.30
C LEU A 222 -33.21 10.06 6.03
N TRP A 223 -32.14 10.48 5.36
CA TRP A 223 -30.97 11.15 5.95
C TRP A 223 -30.71 12.51 5.32
N ARG A 224 -30.19 13.45 6.12
CA ARG A 224 -29.70 14.76 5.66
C ARG A 224 -28.33 15.06 6.26
N ILE A 225 -27.55 15.89 5.57
CA ILE A 225 -26.37 16.55 6.13
C ILE A 225 -26.85 17.81 6.85
N SER A 226 -26.38 18.02 8.09
CA SER A 226 -26.58 19.24 8.86
C SER A 226 -25.26 20.02 8.93
N ASP A 227 -25.36 21.33 8.77
CA ASP A 227 -24.31 22.34 8.90
C ASP A 227 -24.30 23.02 10.29
N LEU A 228 -25.12 22.55 11.23
CA LEU A 228 -25.30 23.09 12.59
C LEU A 228 -23.98 23.21 13.39
N ASN A 229 -22.95 22.45 13.02
CA ASN A 229 -21.62 22.50 13.65
C ASN A 229 -20.54 23.12 12.75
N SER A 230 -20.91 23.86 11.69
CA SER A 230 -19.99 24.49 10.72
C SER A 230 -18.88 25.32 11.38
N ASN A 231 -19.24 26.02 12.46
CA ASN A 231 -18.36 26.84 13.29
C ASN A 231 -17.82 26.13 14.54
N TYR A 232 -18.05 24.82 14.67
CA TYR A 232 -17.69 23.96 15.82
C TYR A 232 -18.24 24.39 17.18
N ASN A 233 -19.29 25.22 17.21
CA ASN A 233 -19.85 25.75 18.45
C ASN A 233 -20.72 24.73 19.20
N LEU A 234 -21.43 23.84 18.48
CA LEU A 234 -22.25 22.79 19.09
C LEU A 234 -21.36 21.73 19.76
N CYS A 235 -20.38 21.20 19.03
CA CYS A 235 -19.47 20.18 19.50
C CYS A 235 -18.07 20.37 18.89
N GLN A 236 -17.14 20.87 19.70
CA GLN A 236 -15.77 21.22 19.29
C GLN A 236 -14.92 20.01 18.84
N SER A 237 -15.39 18.79 19.12
CA SER A 237 -14.68 17.53 18.83
C SER A 237 -15.38 16.69 17.75
N TYR A 238 -16.46 17.21 17.16
CA TYR A 238 -17.12 16.63 15.98
C TYR A 238 -16.67 17.36 14.70
N PRO A 239 -16.90 16.74 13.53
CA PRO A 239 -16.72 17.42 12.25
C PRO A 239 -17.61 18.66 12.12
N PHE A 240 -17.23 19.56 11.21
CA PHE A 240 -18.01 20.76 10.88
C PHE A 240 -19.41 20.46 10.32
N ALA A 241 -19.59 19.29 9.70
CA ALA A 241 -20.87 18.80 9.18
C ALA A 241 -21.09 17.36 9.62
N PHE A 242 -22.34 16.93 9.79
CA PHE A 242 -22.65 15.53 10.13
C PHE A 242 -23.97 15.05 9.53
N MET A 243 -24.12 13.73 9.38
CA MET A 243 -25.34 13.10 8.87
C MET A 243 -26.32 12.76 10.01
N VAL A 244 -27.59 13.09 9.81
CA VAL A 244 -28.68 12.95 10.80
C VAL A 244 -29.99 12.52 10.12
N PRO A 245 -30.99 12.04 10.89
CA PRO A 245 -32.33 11.78 10.35
C PRO A 245 -32.98 13.02 9.75
N LYS A 246 -33.53 12.89 8.54
CA LYS A 246 -34.26 13.96 7.82
C LYS A 246 -35.48 14.46 8.59
N SER A 247 -36.06 13.61 9.45
CA SER A 247 -37.22 13.87 10.30
C SER A 247 -36.94 14.65 11.59
N ILE A 248 -35.68 14.98 11.88
CA ILE A 248 -35.26 15.72 13.08
C ILE A 248 -34.72 17.09 12.67
N SER A 249 -35.26 18.17 13.26
CA SER A 249 -34.83 19.55 12.98
C SER A 249 -33.53 19.92 13.72
N ASP A 250 -32.84 20.97 13.28
CA ASP A 250 -31.60 21.40 13.91
C ASP A 250 -31.80 21.98 15.32
N GLU A 251 -32.97 22.54 15.61
CA GLU A 251 -33.38 22.93 16.97
C GLU A 251 -33.48 21.71 17.89
N GLU A 252 -34.04 20.60 17.40
CA GLU A 252 -34.16 19.35 18.17
C GLU A 252 -32.78 18.71 18.42
N LEU A 253 -31.87 18.79 17.45
CA LEU A 253 -30.48 18.36 17.62
C LEU A 253 -29.74 19.21 18.67
N LEU A 254 -29.96 20.53 18.67
CA LEU A 254 -29.39 21.44 19.67
C LEU A 254 -29.90 21.12 21.08
N GLN A 255 -31.19 20.79 21.24
CA GLN A 255 -31.71 20.34 22.54
C GLN A 255 -31.13 18.98 22.95
N ALA A 256 -31.10 18.01 22.03
CA ALA A 256 -30.56 16.67 22.28
C ALA A 256 -29.07 16.68 22.65
N SER A 257 -28.26 17.56 22.06
CA SER A 257 -26.82 17.60 22.28
C SER A 257 -26.45 17.84 23.75
N SER A 258 -27.23 18.67 24.45
CA SER A 258 -27.01 18.99 25.88
C SER A 258 -27.05 17.77 26.81
N PHE A 259 -27.74 16.70 26.41
CA PHE A 259 -27.86 15.46 27.18
C PHE A 259 -26.70 14.48 26.95
N ARG A 260 -25.78 14.78 26.02
CA ARG A 260 -24.68 13.89 25.62
C ARG A 260 -23.35 14.50 26.05
N ALA A 261 -22.48 13.70 26.67
CA ALA A 261 -21.20 14.18 27.17
C ALA A 261 -20.37 14.92 26.07
N LYS A 262 -19.88 16.12 26.38
CA LYS A 262 -19.16 16.99 25.43
C LYS A 262 -19.96 17.35 24.16
N CYS A 263 -21.30 17.31 24.24
CA CYS A 263 -22.23 17.55 23.14
C CYS A 263 -22.08 16.59 21.93
N ARG A 264 -21.48 15.41 22.13
CA ARG A 264 -21.28 14.40 21.08
C ARG A 264 -22.55 13.56 20.88
N LEU A 265 -23.56 14.21 20.30
CA LEU A 265 -24.89 13.68 20.03
C LEU A 265 -24.89 12.50 19.03
N PRO A 266 -25.91 11.62 19.05
CA PRO A 266 -26.07 10.56 18.05
C PRO A 266 -26.12 11.09 16.61
N VAL A 267 -25.10 10.74 15.83
CA VAL A 267 -25.01 11.05 14.38
C VAL A 267 -24.61 9.83 13.56
N ILE A 268 -25.02 9.81 12.30
CA ILE A 268 -24.77 8.70 11.37
C ILE A 268 -23.33 8.80 10.86
N THR A 269 -22.65 7.65 10.80
CA THR A 269 -21.31 7.52 10.19
C THR A 269 -21.29 6.55 9.01
N TRP A 270 -22.27 5.66 8.92
CA TRP A 270 -22.48 4.77 7.77
C TRP A 270 -23.95 4.38 7.66
N CYS A 271 -24.44 4.20 6.43
CA CYS A 271 -25.79 3.75 6.16
C CYS A 271 -25.80 2.76 4.98
N GLN A 272 -26.55 1.67 5.13
CA GLN A 272 -26.68 0.63 4.11
C GLN A 272 -27.54 1.14 2.94
N PRO A 273 -27.03 1.07 1.68
CA PRO A 273 -27.84 1.36 0.50
C PRO A 273 -29.10 0.48 0.44
N GLY A 274 -30.21 1.05 0.00
CA GLY A 274 -31.49 0.36 -0.16
C GLY A 274 -32.24 0.09 1.16
N SER A 275 -31.64 -0.62 2.12
CA SER A 275 -32.31 -0.95 3.39
C SER A 275 -32.51 0.29 4.27
N GLY A 276 -31.51 1.18 4.32
CA GLY A 276 -31.47 2.29 5.27
C GLY A 276 -31.04 1.91 6.70
N ALA A 277 -30.55 0.70 6.95
CA ALA A 277 -29.92 0.38 8.25
C ALA A 277 -28.72 1.30 8.49
N VAL A 278 -28.54 1.83 9.71
CA VAL A 278 -27.45 2.78 10.01
C VAL A 278 -26.53 2.30 11.13
N ILE A 279 -25.26 2.67 11.02
CA ILE A 279 -24.37 2.79 12.17
C ILE A 279 -24.35 4.27 12.56
N ALA A 280 -24.80 4.53 13.78
CA ALA A 280 -24.72 5.84 14.43
C ALA A 280 -23.67 5.79 15.56
N ARG A 281 -23.11 6.96 15.91
CA ARG A 281 -22.12 7.10 16.98
C ARG A 281 -22.41 8.28 17.89
N SER A 282 -22.10 8.14 19.18
CA SER A 282 -22.26 9.19 20.20
C SER A 282 -21.28 9.02 21.38
N SER A 283 -21.33 9.96 22.32
CA SER A 283 -20.86 9.75 23.70
C SER A 283 -21.97 9.17 24.59
N GLN A 284 -21.63 8.86 25.85
CA GLN A 284 -22.63 8.49 26.85
C GLN A 284 -23.70 9.57 27.06
N PRO A 285 -24.94 9.17 27.42
CA PRO A 285 -25.94 10.08 27.97
C PRO A 285 -25.55 10.56 29.37
N LEU A 286 -26.07 11.72 29.75
CA LEU A 286 -25.86 12.36 31.06
C LEU A 286 -27.07 12.09 31.96
N VAL A 287 -27.27 10.84 32.39
CA VAL A 287 -28.43 10.44 33.21
C VAL A 287 -28.38 10.94 34.66
N GLY A 288 -27.33 11.68 35.04
CA GLY A 288 -27.18 12.30 36.35
C GLY A 288 -26.81 11.32 37.46
N LEU A 289 -26.42 11.83 38.63
CA LEU A 289 -25.93 11.03 39.77
C LEU A 289 -26.95 9.99 40.28
N MET A 290 -28.25 10.30 40.14
CA MET A 290 -29.36 9.41 40.49
C MET A 290 -29.80 8.49 39.33
N MET A 291 -29.13 8.55 38.18
CA MET A 291 -29.41 7.76 36.97
C MET A 291 -30.88 7.84 36.48
N ASN A 292 -31.52 9.00 36.69
CA ASN A 292 -32.94 9.23 36.42
C ASN A 292 -33.22 10.44 35.50
N MET A 293 -32.21 11.20 35.11
CA MET A 293 -32.36 12.27 34.12
C MET A 293 -32.62 11.67 32.73
N ARG A 294 -33.49 12.33 31.97
CA ARG A 294 -33.95 11.92 30.64
C ARG A 294 -33.99 13.13 29.71
N SER A 295 -33.93 12.87 28.40
CA SER A 295 -34.13 13.88 27.38
C SER A 295 -35.05 13.34 26.29
N ASN A 296 -36.26 13.89 26.21
CA ASN A 296 -37.24 13.53 25.17
C ASN A 296 -36.69 13.80 23.77
N PHE A 297 -35.78 14.77 23.60
CA PHE A 297 -35.14 15.08 22.33
C PHE A 297 -34.08 14.04 21.94
N ASP A 298 -33.28 13.56 22.90
CA ASP A 298 -32.34 12.45 22.64
C ASP A 298 -33.10 11.13 22.38
N GLU A 299 -34.14 10.83 23.17
CA GLU A 299 -35.01 9.68 22.95
C GLU A 299 -35.68 9.72 21.56
N LYS A 300 -36.17 10.89 21.12
CA LYS A 300 -36.73 11.09 19.77
C LYS A 300 -35.67 10.92 18.67
N LEU A 301 -34.49 11.51 18.83
CA LEU A 301 -33.38 11.40 17.88
C LEU A 301 -32.92 9.94 17.72
N VAL A 302 -32.75 9.21 18.82
CA VAL A 302 -32.36 7.80 18.81
C VAL A 302 -33.45 6.93 18.18
N ALA A 303 -34.73 7.17 18.51
CA ALA A 303 -35.86 6.47 17.90
C ALA A 303 -36.01 6.74 16.37
N ALA A 304 -35.49 7.86 15.86
CA ALA A 304 -35.53 8.16 14.43
C ALA A 304 -34.58 7.28 13.59
N PHE A 305 -33.66 6.52 14.20
CA PHE A 305 -32.90 5.47 13.51
C PHE A 305 -33.71 4.17 13.26
N CYS A 306 -34.86 4.02 13.91
CA CYS A 306 -35.79 2.90 13.73
C CYS A 306 -36.75 3.14 12.55
N THR A 307 -36.21 3.35 11.33
CA THR A 307 -37.07 3.57 10.15
C THR A 307 -37.91 2.33 9.85
N GLN A 308 -38.98 2.50 9.05
CA GLN A 308 -39.68 1.35 8.48
C GLN A 308 -38.73 0.55 7.58
N GLN A 309 -38.83 -0.77 7.64
CA GLN A 309 -38.09 -1.69 6.79
C GLN A 309 -38.81 -1.85 5.46
N ALA A 310 -38.05 -1.71 4.37
CA ALA A 310 -38.57 -1.88 3.01
C ALA A 310 -39.15 -3.29 2.82
N GLY A 311 -40.39 -3.38 2.36
CA GLY A 311 -41.10 -4.63 2.07
C GLY A 311 -41.95 -5.21 3.20
N THR A 312 -41.59 -5.04 4.48
CA THR A 312 -42.37 -5.59 5.61
C THR A 312 -43.26 -4.57 6.30
N GLY A 313 -42.91 -3.28 6.27
CA GLY A 313 -43.63 -2.21 6.98
C GLY A 313 -43.39 -2.19 8.51
N GLU A 314 -42.71 -3.21 9.05
CA GLU A 314 -42.29 -3.24 10.45
C GLU A 314 -41.20 -2.18 10.72
N ARG A 315 -41.11 -1.74 11.98
CA ARG A 315 -40.02 -0.86 12.41
C ARG A 315 -38.75 -1.66 12.61
N ARG A 316 -37.66 -1.17 12.02
CA ARG A 316 -36.31 -1.71 12.20
C ARG A 316 -35.92 -1.81 13.68
N LYS A 317 -35.33 -2.93 14.06
CA LYS A 317 -34.71 -3.12 15.38
C LYS A 317 -33.50 -2.20 15.56
N LEU A 318 -33.38 -1.59 16.74
CA LEU A 318 -32.23 -0.78 17.13
C LEU A 318 -31.46 -1.43 18.28
N TYR A 319 -30.14 -1.45 18.14
CA TYR A 319 -29.22 -1.85 19.19
C TYR A 319 -28.44 -0.64 19.70
N ILE A 320 -28.33 -0.49 21.02
CA ILE A 320 -27.48 0.51 21.67
C ILE A 320 -26.26 -0.23 22.24
N ALA A 321 -25.13 -0.06 21.58
CA ALA A 321 -23.90 -0.78 21.85
C ALA A 321 -22.94 0.09 22.68
N ASP A 322 -22.91 -0.14 23.99
CA ASP A 322 -21.93 0.46 24.88
C ASP A 322 -20.64 -0.37 24.84
N ALA A 323 -19.56 0.23 24.35
CA ALA A 323 -18.28 -0.48 24.24
C ALA A 323 -17.69 -0.92 25.60
N ARG A 324 -18.16 -0.36 26.72
CA ARG A 324 -17.55 -0.55 28.05
C ARG A 324 -17.96 -1.87 28.71
N PRO A 325 -17.18 -2.35 29.70
CA PRO A 325 -17.71 -3.26 30.72
C PRO A 325 -18.87 -2.61 31.47
N ARG A 326 -19.94 -3.37 31.74
CA ARG A 326 -21.13 -2.91 32.48
C ARG A 326 -20.76 -2.26 33.83
N LYS A 327 -19.76 -2.79 34.53
CA LYS A 327 -19.19 -2.20 35.77
C LYS A 327 -18.67 -0.77 35.57
N ASN A 328 -18.00 -0.51 34.45
CA ASN A 328 -17.41 0.80 34.14
C ASN A 328 -18.49 1.79 33.70
N ALA A 329 -19.52 1.32 32.98
CA ALA A 329 -20.70 2.12 32.64
C ALA A 329 -21.48 2.56 33.90
N LEU A 330 -21.71 1.64 34.84
CA LEU A 330 -22.34 1.94 36.13
C LEU A 330 -21.51 2.96 36.94
N ALA A 331 -20.19 2.81 36.98
CA ALA A 331 -19.29 3.77 37.63
C ALA A 331 -19.33 5.17 36.98
N ASN A 332 -19.52 5.26 35.65
CA ASN A 332 -19.73 6.55 34.98
C ASN A 332 -21.11 7.15 35.34
N GLY A 333 -22.15 6.32 35.52
CA GLY A 333 -23.46 6.77 36.00
C GLY A 333 -23.40 7.41 37.39
N ALA A 334 -22.60 6.82 38.30
CA ALA A 334 -22.30 7.41 39.61
C ALA A 334 -21.51 8.74 39.55
N MET A 335 -21.03 9.13 38.36
CA MET A 335 -20.38 10.42 38.08
C MET A 335 -21.23 11.33 37.16
N GLY A 336 -22.50 10.99 36.93
CA GLY A 336 -23.45 11.79 36.14
C GLY A 336 -23.50 11.48 34.64
N GLY A 337 -22.61 10.61 34.14
CA GLY A 337 -22.74 9.96 32.83
C GLY A 337 -23.70 8.78 32.89
N GLY A 338 -23.38 7.65 32.26
CA GLY A 338 -24.12 6.40 32.37
C GLY A 338 -24.36 5.72 31.02
N SER A 339 -25.45 4.97 30.92
CA SER A 339 -25.93 4.35 29.68
C SER A 339 -27.45 4.50 29.60
N GLU A 340 -28.01 4.31 28.42
CA GLU A 340 -29.43 4.29 28.13
C GLU A 340 -30.17 3.22 28.93
N SER A 341 -31.51 3.32 29.02
CA SER A 341 -32.39 2.31 29.61
C SER A 341 -33.46 1.89 28.62
N SER A 342 -33.69 0.59 28.44
CA SER A 342 -34.75 0.06 27.57
C SER A 342 -36.17 0.44 28.02
N SER A 343 -36.34 0.96 29.25
CA SER A 343 -37.61 1.57 29.70
C SER A 343 -37.93 2.91 29.05
N ASN A 344 -36.91 3.61 28.56
CA ASN A 344 -37.00 4.98 28.03
C ASN A 344 -36.77 4.97 26.52
N TYR A 345 -35.76 4.20 26.08
CA TYR A 345 -35.43 3.98 24.67
C TYR A 345 -36.22 2.77 24.15
N PHE A 346 -37.51 3.00 23.87
CA PHE A 346 -38.39 1.97 23.36
C PHE A 346 -37.85 1.35 22.06
N GLN A 347 -38.17 0.06 21.84
CA GLN A 347 -37.72 -0.73 20.69
C GLN A 347 -36.17 -0.85 20.56
N SER A 348 -35.42 -0.53 21.62
CA SER A 348 -33.96 -0.56 21.66
C SER A 348 -33.41 -1.59 22.65
N GLU A 349 -32.48 -2.43 22.18
CA GLU A 349 -31.77 -3.43 23.00
C GLU A 349 -30.35 -2.94 23.35
N ILE A 350 -30.00 -2.92 24.64
CA ILE A 350 -28.71 -2.40 25.12
C ILE A 350 -27.71 -3.55 25.32
N VAL A 351 -26.53 -3.42 24.73
CA VAL A 351 -25.48 -4.44 24.73
C VAL A 351 -24.16 -3.84 25.22
N PHE A 352 -23.41 -4.60 26.02
CA PHE A 352 -22.10 -4.18 26.57
C PHE A 352 -20.98 -5.07 26.02
N PHE A 353 -19.97 -4.48 25.37
CA PHE A 353 -18.87 -5.26 24.75
C PHE A 353 -17.66 -5.51 25.66
N GLY A 354 -17.59 -4.92 26.86
CA GLY A 354 -16.51 -5.26 27.80
C GLY A 354 -15.11 -4.73 27.46
N ILE A 355 -14.99 -3.72 26.59
CA ILE A 355 -13.69 -3.18 26.17
C ILE A 355 -13.18 -2.16 27.21
N ASP A 356 -12.09 -2.51 27.87
CA ASP A 356 -11.48 -1.72 28.94
C ASP A 356 -10.97 -0.33 28.50
N ASN A 357 -10.54 0.48 29.48
CA ASN A 357 -10.13 1.86 29.25
C ASN A 357 -8.71 1.98 28.69
N ILE A 358 -8.31 3.22 28.36
CA ILE A 358 -7.01 3.56 27.80
C ILE A 358 -5.81 3.15 28.68
N HIS A 359 -6.00 3.00 30.00
CA HIS A 359 -4.90 2.62 30.89
C HIS A 359 -4.59 1.13 30.79
N ALA A 360 -5.62 0.27 30.71
CA ALA A 360 -5.45 -1.16 30.47
C ALA A 360 -4.73 -1.42 29.14
N MET A 361 -5.13 -0.73 28.06
CA MET A 361 -4.50 -0.88 26.73
C MET A 361 -3.03 -0.45 26.74
N ARG A 362 -2.69 0.65 27.42
CA ARG A 362 -1.29 1.09 27.59
C ARG A 362 -0.44 0.08 28.36
N GLU A 363 -0.93 -0.42 29.48
CA GLU A 363 -0.21 -1.41 30.29
C GLU A 363 -0.01 -2.72 29.53
N SER A 364 -1.05 -3.17 28.82
CA SER A 364 -1.03 -4.36 28.00
C SER A 364 0.03 -4.28 26.88
N PHE A 365 0.07 -3.15 26.17
CA PHE A 365 1.06 -2.93 25.11
C PHE A 365 2.49 -2.84 25.64
N SER A 366 2.72 -2.24 26.82
CA SER A 366 4.06 -2.30 27.44
C SER A 366 4.44 -3.73 27.78
N ARG A 367 3.55 -4.50 28.43
CA ARG A 367 3.82 -5.92 28.74
C ARG A 367 4.12 -6.74 27.49
N LEU A 368 3.42 -6.52 26.39
CA LEU A 368 3.71 -7.16 25.11
C LEU A 368 5.11 -6.80 24.59
N ARG A 369 5.47 -5.51 24.58
CA ARG A 369 6.81 -5.07 24.15
C ARG A 369 7.91 -5.65 25.04
N ASP A 370 7.70 -5.63 26.35
CA ASP A 370 8.68 -6.11 27.33
C ASP A 370 8.87 -7.64 27.20
N TYR A 371 7.80 -8.40 26.88
CA TYR A 371 7.87 -9.81 26.49
C TYR A 371 8.66 -10.04 25.19
N LEU A 372 8.39 -9.25 24.14
CA LEU A 372 9.08 -9.41 22.85
C LEU A 372 10.56 -9.03 22.93
N ASP A 373 10.94 -8.03 23.73
CA ASP A 373 12.34 -7.67 23.97
C ASP A 373 13.07 -8.76 24.79
N MET A 374 12.40 -9.40 25.74
CA MET A 374 12.97 -10.50 26.53
C MET A 374 13.28 -11.75 25.68
N HIS A 375 12.37 -12.09 24.75
CA HIS A 375 12.41 -13.36 24.01
C HIS A 375 12.94 -13.26 22.57
N GLY A 376 13.04 -12.06 21.99
CA GLY A 376 13.51 -11.85 20.62
C GLY A 376 15.03 -11.98 20.43
N THR A 377 15.44 -12.19 19.17
CA THR A 377 16.85 -12.26 18.71
C THR A 377 17.69 -11.00 18.98
N THR A 378 17.07 -9.82 19.13
CA THR A 378 17.73 -8.50 19.20
C THR A 378 17.55 -7.77 20.54
N SER A 379 17.36 -8.54 21.62
CA SER A 379 17.09 -8.05 22.98
C SER A 379 17.96 -6.87 23.43
N SER A 380 17.35 -5.93 24.15
CA SER A 380 17.98 -4.70 24.63
C SER A 380 19.12 -4.88 25.62
N ASP A 381 19.22 -6.02 26.30
CA ASP A 381 20.32 -6.32 27.23
C ASP A 381 21.58 -6.87 26.52
N GLY A 382 21.45 -7.24 25.23
CA GLY A 382 22.49 -7.85 24.40
C GLY A 382 22.85 -9.30 24.75
N ARG A 383 22.18 -9.93 25.73
CA ARG A 383 22.58 -11.20 26.36
C ARG A 383 21.45 -12.21 26.61
N SER A 384 20.22 -11.80 26.90
CA SER A 384 19.12 -12.70 27.32
C SER A 384 18.43 -13.45 26.18
N SER A 385 18.74 -13.13 24.93
CA SER A 385 18.13 -13.77 23.77
C SER A 385 18.50 -15.25 23.68
N PHE A 386 17.59 -16.13 24.11
CA PHE A 386 17.66 -17.59 23.90
C PHE A 386 17.91 -17.98 22.43
N LEU A 387 17.53 -17.12 21.48
CA LEU A 387 17.70 -17.33 20.05
C LEU A 387 19.10 -16.93 19.52
N ARG A 388 19.92 -16.18 20.30
CA ARG A 388 21.28 -15.75 19.87
C ARG A 388 22.32 -16.86 19.84
N HIS A 389 22.03 -17.98 20.49
CA HIS A 389 22.97 -19.10 20.65
C HIS A 389 22.49 -20.37 19.94
N GLY A 390 21.75 -20.21 18.83
CA GLY A 390 21.33 -21.32 17.97
C GLY A 390 20.06 -22.05 18.40
N GLY A 391 19.20 -21.40 19.21
CA GLY A 391 17.84 -21.89 19.45
C GLY A 391 16.96 -21.66 18.22
N TRP A 392 16.38 -22.71 17.64
CA TRP A 392 15.62 -22.66 16.38
C TRP A 392 14.13 -22.31 16.54
N THR A 393 13.61 -22.13 17.76
CA THR A 393 12.18 -21.91 18.01
C THR A 393 11.91 -20.94 19.17
N TRP A 394 10.88 -20.11 18.99
CA TRP A 394 10.25 -19.36 20.08
C TRP A 394 9.86 -20.31 21.21
N GLY A 395 10.22 -19.96 22.45
CA GLY A 395 9.97 -20.82 23.60
C GLY A 395 10.98 -21.96 23.80
N GLY A 396 12.20 -21.89 23.23
CA GLY A 396 13.33 -22.69 23.72
C GLY A 396 13.29 -24.19 23.44
N GLY A 397 12.61 -24.62 22.37
CA GLY A 397 12.71 -25.97 21.82
C GLY A 397 12.07 -27.12 22.62
N ASN A 398 11.48 -26.86 23.78
CA ASN A 398 10.76 -27.89 24.55
C ASN A 398 9.36 -27.41 24.98
N LEU A 399 8.44 -28.36 25.16
CA LEU A 399 7.01 -28.08 25.40
C LEU A 399 6.75 -27.25 26.66
N SER A 400 7.53 -27.45 27.72
CA SER A 400 7.40 -26.71 28.98
C SER A 400 7.77 -25.24 28.81
N SER A 401 8.88 -24.97 28.12
CA SER A 401 9.33 -23.61 27.79
C SER A 401 8.40 -22.92 26.78
N MET A 402 7.82 -23.65 25.82
CA MET A 402 6.77 -23.13 24.93
C MET A 402 5.50 -22.79 25.71
N SER A 403 5.04 -23.66 26.60
CA SER A 403 3.86 -23.43 27.44
C SER A 403 4.04 -22.19 28.33
N ALA A 404 5.20 -22.04 28.98
CA ALA A 404 5.53 -20.86 29.76
C ALA A 404 5.58 -19.58 28.90
N SER A 405 6.17 -19.63 27.70
CA SER A 405 6.22 -18.50 26.77
C SER A 405 4.82 -18.07 26.30
N VAL A 406 3.95 -19.02 25.96
CA VAL A 406 2.55 -18.75 25.56
C VAL A 406 1.74 -18.19 26.73
N SER A 407 1.99 -18.67 27.95
CA SER A 407 1.32 -18.17 29.16
C SER A 407 1.71 -16.72 29.44
N LEU A 408 3.01 -16.39 29.37
CA LEU A 408 3.52 -15.03 29.57
C LEU A 408 3.06 -14.06 28.46
N LEU A 409 2.91 -14.54 27.22
CA LEU A 409 2.25 -13.78 26.15
C LEU A 409 0.76 -13.53 26.47
N GLY A 410 0.08 -14.51 27.07
CA GLY A 410 -1.29 -14.36 27.60
C GLY A 410 -1.39 -13.27 28.67
N ASP A 411 -0.44 -13.23 29.61
CA ASP A 411 -0.36 -12.24 30.69
C ASP A 411 -0.17 -10.79 30.20
N SER A 412 0.28 -10.60 28.95
CA SER A 412 0.29 -9.29 28.30
C SER A 412 -1.12 -8.72 28.10
N GLY A 413 -2.14 -9.57 27.96
CA GLY A 413 -3.52 -9.17 27.68
C GLY A 413 -3.77 -8.60 26.27
N TRP A 414 -2.75 -8.44 25.41
CA TRP A 414 -2.92 -7.70 24.16
C TRP A 414 -3.88 -8.41 23.21
N LEU A 415 -3.68 -9.72 23.02
CA LEU A 415 -4.49 -10.54 22.12
C LEU A 415 -5.96 -10.64 22.57
N ILE A 416 -6.25 -10.73 23.87
CA ILE A 416 -7.65 -10.72 24.36
C ILE A 416 -8.30 -9.34 24.16
N HIS A 417 -7.55 -8.24 24.29
CA HIS A 417 -8.10 -6.92 23.99
C HIS A 417 -8.38 -6.73 22.48
N ILE A 418 -7.50 -7.23 21.59
CA ILE A 418 -7.75 -7.28 20.13
C ILE A 418 -9.00 -8.12 19.82
N GLN A 419 -9.11 -9.30 20.44
CA GLN A 419 -10.27 -10.18 20.26
C GLN A 419 -11.58 -9.50 20.67
N ASN A 420 -11.62 -8.80 21.80
CA ASN A 420 -12.82 -8.10 22.26
C ASN A 420 -13.24 -6.97 21.31
N VAL A 421 -12.27 -6.22 20.76
CA VAL A 421 -12.54 -5.16 19.76
C VAL A 421 -13.07 -5.76 18.45
N LEU A 422 -12.44 -6.83 17.95
CA LEU A 422 -12.88 -7.53 16.73
C LEU A 422 -14.25 -8.20 16.90
N ALA A 423 -14.51 -8.84 18.04
CA ALA A 423 -15.79 -9.48 18.33
C ALA A 423 -16.93 -8.46 18.42
N GLY A 424 -16.71 -7.31 19.07
CA GLY A 424 -17.69 -6.23 19.09
C GLY A 424 -17.97 -5.67 17.69
N ALA A 425 -16.94 -5.45 16.88
CA ALA A 425 -17.10 -4.97 15.50
C ALA A 425 -17.82 -5.99 14.59
N ALA A 426 -17.43 -7.26 14.67
CA ALA A 426 -18.07 -8.35 13.93
C ALA A 426 -19.54 -8.54 14.33
N TRP A 427 -19.86 -8.36 15.62
CA TRP A 427 -21.24 -8.37 16.10
C TRP A 427 -22.05 -7.21 15.52
N ILE A 428 -21.50 -5.99 15.48
CA ILE A 428 -22.17 -4.82 14.86
C ILE A 428 -22.43 -5.11 13.37
N ALA A 429 -21.39 -5.54 12.64
CA ALA A 429 -21.50 -5.88 11.22
C ALA A 429 -22.55 -6.97 10.98
N ALA A 430 -22.61 -8.01 11.81
CA ALA A 430 -23.60 -9.07 11.70
C ALA A 430 -25.04 -8.57 11.90
N ARG A 431 -25.33 -7.73 12.90
CA ARG A 431 -26.69 -7.17 13.09
C ARG A 431 -27.12 -6.28 11.92
N VAL A 432 -26.21 -5.47 11.40
CA VAL A 432 -26.48 -4.63 10.24
C VAL A 432 -26.70 -5.47 8.98
N ALA A 433 -25.81 -6.42 8.68
CA ALA A 433 -25.85 -7.22 7.45
C ALA A 433 -26.98 -8.28 7.43
N MET A 434 -27.22 -8.97 8.56
CA MET A 434 -28.13 -10.13 8.61
C MET A 434 -29.55 -9.76 9.03
N GLU A 435 -29.72 -8.80 9.94
CA GLU A 435 -31.04 -8.39 10.45
C GLU A 435 -31.54 -7.08 9.82
N SER A 436 -30.71 -6.41 8.99
CA SER A 436 -30.94 -5.02 8.59
C SER A 436 -31.20 -4.09 9.78
N ALA A 437 -30.56 -4.35 10.93
CA ALA A 437 -30.77 -3.58 12.16
C ALA A 437 -29.93 -2.29 12.20
N SER A 438 -30.42 -1.26 12.90
CA SER A 438 -29.65 -0.04 13.18
C SER A 438 -28.84 -0.26 14.46
N VAL A 439 -27.65 0.37 14.56
CA VAL A 439 -26.81 0.28 15.75
C VAL A 439 -26.27 1.65 16.14
N LEU A 440 -26.57 2.10 17.36
CA LEU A 440 -25.94 3.26 18.00
C LEU A 440 -24.76 2.79 18.85
N VAL A 441 -23.54 3.15 18.47
CA VAL A 441 -22.32 2.77 19.19
C VAL A 441 -21.82 3.94 20.03
N HIS A 442 -21.57 3.71 21.32
CA HIS A 442 -20.98 4.71 22.21
C HIS A 442 -20.01 4.10 23.23
N CYS A 443 -19.40 4.94 24.04
CA CYS A 443 -18.67 4.56 25.25
C CYS A 443 -18.81 5.72 26.24
N SER A 444 -17.79 6.07 27.04
CA SER A 444 -17.82 7.33 27.80
C SER A 444 -17.77 8.55 26.86
N ASP A 445 -16.65 8.77 26.16
CA ASP A 445 -16.44 9.98 25.36
C ASP A 445 -16.81 9.85 23.86
N GLY A 446 -16.99 8.64 23.33
CA GLY A 446 -17.37 8.46 21.92
C GLY A 446 -16.24 8.67 20.89
N TRP A 447 -14.97 8.72 21.31
CA TRP A 447 -13.81 8.96 20.43
C TRP A 447 -12.70 7.88 20.43
N ASP A 448 -12.72 6.94 21.38
CA ASP A 448 -11.74 5.83 21.46
C ASP A 448 -12.38 4.53 20.93
N ARG A 449 -12.91 3.71 21.84
CA ARG A 449 -13.54 2.41 21.53
C ARG A 449 -14.68 2.49 20.53
N THR A 450 -15.49 3.54 20.62
CA THR A 450 -16.55 3.83 19.63
C THR A 450 -15.96 3.94 18.23
N THR A 451 -14.85 4.66 18.06
CA THR A 451 -14.18 4.80 16.78
C THR A 451 -13.63 3.47 16.27
N GLN A 452 -12.99 2.68 17.15
CA GLN A 452 -12.47 1.35 16.80
C GLN A 452 -13.58 0.44 16.27
N LEU A 453 -14.66 0.30 17.03
CA LEU A 453 -15.80 -0.55 16.70
C LEU A 453 -16.50 -0.12 15.41
N VAL A 454 -16.82 1.17 15.30
CA VAL A 454 -17.49 1.75 14.14
C VAL A 454 -16.67 1.54 12.88
N SER A 455 -15.38 1.91 12.89
CA SER A 455 -14.55 1.85 11.69
C SER A 455 -14.21 0.42 11.26
N LEU A 456 -14.08 -0.53 12.20
CA LEU A 456 -13.97 -1.96 11.86
C LEU A 456 -15.28 -2.51 11.29
N ALA A 457 -16.44 -2.18 11.87
CA ALA A 457 -17.73 -2.59 11.33
C ALA A 457 -17.95 -2.02 9.92
N CYS A 458 -17.54 -0.77 9.68
CA CYS A 458 -17.50 -0.16 8.35
C CYS A 458 -16.64 -0.97 7.36
N LEU A 459 -15.39 -1.34 7.73
CA LEU A 459 -14.51 -2.17 6.88
C LEU A 459 -15.10 -3.55 6.58
N MET A 460 -15.82 -4.13 7.54
CA MET A 460 -16.53 -5.39 7.35
C MET A 460 -17.71 -5.23 6.40
N LEU A 461 -18.49 -4.15 6.51
CA LEU A 461 -19.74 -3.97 5.77
C LEU A 461 -19.59 -3.46 4.35
N ASP A 462 -18.62 -2.56 4.09
CA ASP A 462 -18.57 -1.78 2.85
C ASP A 462 -17.25 -2.03 2.10
N PRO A 463 -17.29 -2.63 0.88
CA PRO A 463 -16.09 -2.91 0.09
C PRO A 463 -15.30 -1.65 -0.28
N TYR A 464 -15.95 -0.48 -0.35
CA TYR A 464 -15.25 0.79 -0.63
C TYR A 464 -14.11 1.03 0.36
N TYR A 465 -14.35 0.85 1.66
CA TYR A 465 -13.35 1.12 2.69
C TYR A 465 -12.15 0.15 2.66
N ARG A 466 -12.25 -0.95 1.90
CA ARG A 466 -11.17 -1.94 1.71
C ARG A 466 -10.25 -1.59 0.52
N THR A 467 -10.55 -0.50 -0.20
CA THR A 467 -9.65 0.16 -1.18
C THR A 467 -8.72 1.18 -0.51
N PHE A 468 -7.66 1.62 -1.17
CA PHE A 468 -6.81 2.73 -0.69
C PHE A 468 -7.63 4.02 -0.47
N ALA A 469 -8.51 4.35 -1.41
CA ALA A 469 -9.31 5.58 -1.37
C ALA A 469 -10.32 5.55 -0.22
N GLY A 470 -11.01 4.42 -0.03
CA GLY A 470 -11.95 4.27 1.06
C GLY A 470 -11.28 4.09 2.42
N PHE A 471 -10.13 3.44 2.51
CA PHE A 471 -9.38 3.38 3.77
C PHE A 471 -8.94 4.78 4.22
N GLN A 472 -8.47 5.62 3.29
CA GLN A 472 -8.22 7.04 3.54
C GLN A 472 -9.50 7.76 3.99
N ALA A 473 -10.63 7.61 3.28
CA ALA A 473 -11.89 8.26 3.63
C ALA A 473 -12.40 7.84 5.02
N LEU A 474 -12.26 6.56 5.37
CA LEU A 474 -12.63 6.00 6.68
C LEU A 474 -11.79 6.58 7.81
N VAL A 475 -10.46 6.67 7.64
CA VAL A 475 -9.56 7.24 8.65
C VAL A 475 -9.79 8.75 8.79
N GLU A 476 -9.89 9.48 7.69
CA GLU A 476 -10.21 10.92 7.71
C GLU A 476 -11.58 11.19 8.37
N LYS A 477 -12.61 10.39 8.08
CA LYS A 477 -13.94 10.50 8.71
C LYS A 477 -13.94 10.09 10.18
N ASP A 478 -13.79 8.80 10.45
CA ASP A 478 -14.10 8.23 11.77
C ASP A 478 -13.05 8.52 12.84
N TRP A 479 -11.78 8.69 12.44
CA TRP A 479 -10.68 8.95 13.36
C TRP A 479 -10.34 10.44 13.44
N LEU A 480 -10.12 11.10 12.31
CA LEU A 480 -9.67 12.50 12.31
C LEU A 480 -10.84 13.46 12.52
N ALA A 481 -11.83 13.49 11.63
CA ALA A 481 -12.93 14.46 11.67
C ALA A 481 -13.81 14.27 12.92
N PHE A 482 -14.12 13.02 13.28
CA PHE A 482 -14.82 12.69 14.53
C PHE A 482 -13.99 12.83 15.82
N GLY A 483 -12.77 13.36 15.74
CA GLY A 483 -12.00 13.84 16.89
C GLY A 483 -11.49 12.75 17.83
N HIS A 484 -10.84 11.71 17.29
CA HIS A 484 -9.94 10.90 18.11
C HIS A 484 -8.77 11.78 18.57
N PRO A 485 -8.48 11.86 19.88
CA PRO A 485 -7.48 12.79 20.40
C PRO A 485 -6.05 12.26 20.17
N PHE A 486 -5.56 12.35 18.93
CA PHE A 486 -4.27 11.79 18.52
C PHE A 486 -3.09 12.39 19.29
N SER A 487 -3.10 13.69 19.59
CA SER A 487 -2.00 14.31 20.36
C SER A 487 -1.92 13.74 21.78
N ASP A 488 -3.06 13.63 22.48
CA ASP A 488 -3.14 12.94 23.78
C ASP A 488 -2.65 11.49 23.69
N ARG A 489 -3.17 10.75 22.71
CA ARG A 489 -3.01 9.28 22.62
C ARG A 489 -1.64 8.85 22.14
N VAL A 490 -0.99 9.66 21.30
CA VAL A 490 0.41 9.49 20.88
C VAL A 490 1.36 10.12 21.91
N GLY A 491 0.89 10.96 22.82
CA GLY A 491 1.73 11.60 23.85
C GLY A 491 2.55 12.78 23.29
N MET A 492 1.95 13.55 22.39
CA MET A 492 2.47 14.82 21.89
C MET A 492 2.14 15.95 22.88
N PRO A 493 2.83 17.11 22.83
CA PRO A 493 2.48 18.26 23.66
C PRO A 493 1.08 18.79 23.31
N ASN A 494 0.19 18.83 24.30
CA ASN A 494 -1.15 19.38 24.13
C ASN A 494 -1.13 20.91 24.16
N ILE A 495 -1.77 21.54 23.17
CA ILE A 495 -2.08 22.97 23.22
C ILE A 495 -3.27 23.15 24.17
N SER A 496 -3.01 23.54 25.42
CA SER A 496 -4.05 23.78 26.43
C SER A 496 -3.59 24.81 27.46
N GLY A 497 -3.74 26.10 27.15
CA GLY A 497 -3.45 27.22 28.06
C GLY A 497 -3.62 28.58 27.38
N PRO A 498 -4.14 29.61 28.06
CA PRO A 498 -4.61 30.83 27.39
C PRO A 498 -3.49 31.84 27.11
N GLY A 499 -3.42 32.31 25.88
CA GLY A 499 -2.56 33.41 25.43
C GLY A 499 -2.89 33.72 23.97
N ASN A 500 -2.92 35.01 23.63
CA ASN A 500 -3.36 35.51 22.32
C ASN A 500 -2.79 34.73 21.12
N PHE A 501 -3.64 34.47 20.13
CA PHE A 501 -3.21 34.29 18.74
C PHE A 501 -2.79 35.65 18.17
N ASP A 502 -1.72 36.25 18.70
CA ASP A 502 -1.14 37.48 18.16
C ASP A 502 -0.35 37.18 16.89
N LEU A 503 -1.08 37.13 15.76
CA LEU A 503 -0.50 37.28 14.43
C LEU A 503 0.11 38.69 14.30
N PRO A 504 1.38 38.84 13.89
CA PRO A 504 2.00 40.15 13.81
C PRO A 504 1.59 40.88 12.52
N ARG A 505 0.48 41.64 12.54
CA ARG A 505 0.21 42.76 11.59
C ARG A 505 -0.93 43.72 12.02
N GLN A 506 -0.51 44.87 12.55
CA GLN A 506 -1.06 46.24 12.39
C GLN A 506 -2.59 46.49 12.40
N SER A 507 -3.07 47.12 13.49
CA SER A 507 -4.09 48.21 13.59
C SER A 507 -5.38 48.13 12.73
N SER A 508 -6.60 48.21 13.29
CA SER A 508 -7.07 49.34 14.12
C SER A 508 -8.44 49.12 14.86
N SER A 509 -8.58 49.82 15.99
CA SER A 509 -9.81 50.35 16.64
C SER A 509 -11.09 49.49 16.90
N ALA A 510 -11.31 49.25 18.20
CA ALA A 510 -12.52 49.58 18.99
C ALA A 510 -13.80 48.71 18.94
N GLY A 511 -14.33 48.37 20.14
CA GLY A 511 -15.67 47.80 20.31
C GLY A 511 -15.91 46.92 21.56
N SER A 512 -15.66 47.42 22.78
CA SER A 512 -15.97 46.67 24.02
C SER A 512 -17.38 46.97 24.54
N PHE A 513 -18.10 45.96 25.07
CA PHE A 513 -19.10 46.09 26.15
C PHE A 513 -19.31 44.72 26.87
N PRO A 514 -19.86 44.67 28.11
CA PRO A 514 -19.34 43.75 29.12
C PRO A 514 -20.32 42.69 29.62
N SER A 515 -19.78 41.58 30.15
CA SER A 515 -20.51 40.65 31.02
C SER A 515 -20.42 41.09 32.49
N SER A 516 -21.52 40.95 33.22
CA SER A 516 -21.65 41.32 34.65
C SER A 516 -21.84 40.08 35.56
N PRO A 517 -21.61 40.20 36.88
CA PRO A 517 -20.99 39.11 37.65
C PRO A 517 -21.94 38.38 38.61
N VAL A 518 -21.52 37.17 39.07
CA VAL A 518 -22.13 36.51 40.23
C VAL A 518 -21.08 36.04 41.24
N ARG A 519 -21.03 36.79 42.36
CA ARG A 519 -20.66 36.43 43.74
C ARG A 519 -19.58 35.36 44.01
N GLN A 520 -18.46 35.85 44.53
CA GLN A 520 -17.63 35.13 45.49
C GLN A 520 -18.35 34.95 46.83
N SER A 521 -18.05 33.86 47.56
CA SER A 521 -18.17 33.80 49.01
C SER A 521 -16.81 33.37 49.60
N SER A 522 -16.40 34.04 50.67
CA SER A 522 -15.08 33.90 51.29
C SER A 522 -15.11 32.93 52.47
N GLY A 523 -14.17 31.98 52.49
CA GLY A 523 -13.96 31.06 53.61
C GLY A 523 -12.48 30.68 53.70
N SER A 524 -11.75 31.35 54.58
CA SER A 524 -10.30 31.21 54.72
C SER A 524 -9.93 29.97 55.54
N ALA A 525 -9.17 29.03 54.96
CA ALA A 525 -8.53 27.95 55.71
C ALA A 525 -7.14 27.62 55.13
N ALA A 526 -6.22 27.36 56.06
CA ALA A 526 -4.77 27.24 55.91
C ALA A 526 -4.20 26.52 54.66
N SER A 527 -3.07 27.05 54.19
CA SER A 527 -2.21 26.48 53.16
C SER A 527 -1.65 25.09 53.54
N GLN A 528 -1.86 24.09 52.69
CA GLN A 528 -1.00 22.91 52.59
C GLN A 528 -0.47 22.77 51.17
N SER A 529 0.85 22.69 51.03
CA SER A 529 1.54 22.55 49.76
C SER A 529 1.44 21.11 49.24
N SER A 530 0.45 20.82 48.40
CA SER A 530 0.36 19.56 47.67
C SER A 530 1.30 19.57 46.46
N SER A 531 2.22 18.61 46.42
CA SER A 531 3.16 18.40 45.32
C SER A 531 2.43 18.17 43.98
N SER A 532 2.71 19.00 42.98
CA SER A 532 2.07 18.98 41.66
C SER A 532 2.60 17.85 40.75
N SER A 533 2.44 16.60 41.16
CA SER A 533 3.06 15.42 40.52
C SER A 533 2.07 14.41 39.93
N HIS A 534 1.00 14.86 39.28
CA HIS A 534 0.17 14.03 38.38
C HIS A 534 -0.37 14.83 37.18
N ALA A 535 0.51 15.15 36.23
CA ALA A 535 0.04 15.30 34.85
C ALA A 535 -0.43 13.90 34.39
N GLN A 536 -1.74 13.72 34.22
CA GLN A 536 -2.29 12.42 33.81
C GLN A 536 -1.78 12.10 32.40
N ASN A 537 -0.98 11.04 32.29
CA ASN A 537 -0.48 10.59 31.01
C ASN A 537 -1.65 9.97 30.21
N ASN A 538 -2.11 10.68 29.17
CA ASN A 538 -3.23 10.26 28.32
C ASN A 538 -2.80 9.36 27.14
N TYR A 539 -1.50 9.03 27.03
CA TYR A 539 -0.96 8.09 26.05
C TYR A 539 -1.66 6.73 26.15
N SER A 540 -2.07 6.20 25.00
CA SER A 540 -2.60 4.84 24.85
C SER A 540 -2.63 4.43 23.37
N PRO A 541 -2.24 3.19 23.02
CA PRO A 541 -2.11 2.71 21.64
C PRO A 541 -3.46 2.33 20.98
N ILE A 542 -4.49 3.17 21.13
CA ILE A 542 -5.86 2.92 20.64
C ILE A 542 -5.91 2.80 19.11
N PHE A 543 -5.16 3.63 18.40
CA PHE A 543 -5.03 3.54 16.94
C PHE A 543 -4.22 2.31 16.51
N THR A 544 -3.11 2.00 17.19
CA THR A 544 -2.31 0.79 16.93
C THR A 544 -3.16 -0.48 17.07
N GLN A 545 -3.98 -0.55 18.12
CA GLN A 545 -4.92 -1.66 18.37
C GLN A 545 -5.96 -1.81 17.25
N TRP A 546 -6.40 -0.71 16.66
CA TRP A 546 -7.26 -0.74 15.48
C TRP A 546 -6.53 -1.26 14.24
N VAL A 547 -5.32 -0.77 13.95
CA VAL A 547 -4.57 -1.23 12.77
C VAL A 547 -4.17 -2.71 12.88
N ASP A 548 -3.81 -3.20 14.06
CA ASP A 548 -3.63 -4.63 14.32
C ASP A 548 -4.92 -5.40 14.03
N SER A 549 -6.07 -4.91 14.52
CA SER A 549 -7.38 -5.50 14.20
C SER A 549 -7.66 -5.55 12.69
N VAL A 550 -7.30 -4.51 11.92
CA VAL A 550 -7.35 -4.55 10.44
C VAL A 550 -6.41 -5.62 9.88
N SER A 551 -5.20 -5.75 10.40
CA SER A 551 -4.27 -6.82 10.01
C SER A 551 -4.81 -8.23 10.31
N GLN A 552 -5.59 -8.43 11.37
CA GLN A 552 -6.27 -9.70 11.62
C GLN A 552 -7.34 -9.99 10.55
N LEU A 553 -8.13 -8.98 10.15
CA LEU A 553 -9.09 -9.13 9.06
C LEU A 553 -8.41 -9.45 7.72
N MET A 554 -7.27 -8.82 7.42
CA MET A 554 -6.47 -9.14 6.24
C MET A 554 -5.91 -10.57 6.28
N ARG A 555 -5.48 -11.05 7.45
CA ARG A 555 -5.05 -12.47 7.64
C ARG A 555 -6.21 -13.45 7.41
N MET A 556 -7.42 -13.11 7.82
CA MET A 556 -8.62 -13.94 7.66
C MET A 556 -9.20 -13.89 6.24
N TYR A 557 -9.07 -12.74 5.57
CA TYR A 557 -9.62 -12.48 4.24
C TYR A 557 -8.51 -11.93 3.30
N PRO A 558 -7.52 -12.77 2.91
CA PRO A 558 -6.32 -12.32 2.20
C PRO A 558 -6.58 -11.70 0.83
N CYS A 559 -7.79 -11.86 0.28
CA CYS A 559 -8.20 -11.33 -1.01
C CYS A 559 -9.17 -10.13 -0.91
N ALA A 560 -9.61 -9.73 0.29
CA ALA A 560 -10.70 -8.76 0.44
C ALA A 560 -10.26 -7.29 0.48
N PHE A 561 -8.96 -7.02 0.55
CA PHE A 561 -8.37 -5.68 0.71
C PHE A 561 -7.40 -5.38 -0.44
N GLU A 562 -7.45 -4.16 -0.98
CA GLU A 562 -6.59 -3.70 -2.08
C GLU A 562 -5.14 -3.48 -1.62
N PHE A 563 -4.97 -3.07 -0.37
CA PHE A 563 -3.69 -2.81 0.26
C PHE A 563 -3.11 -4.04 0.97
N SER A 564 -1.79 -4.10 1.09
CA SER A 564 -1.02 -5.19 1.72
C SER A 564 -0.69 -4.91 3.20
N PRO A 565 -0.22 -5.91 3.97
CA PRO A 565 0.28 -5.67 5.33
C PRO A 565 1.43 -4.66 5.38
N THR A 566 2.26 -4.57 4.33
CA THR A 566 3.34 -3.57 4.22
C THR A 566 2.80 -2.13 4.22
N PHE A 567 1.66 -1.89 3.55
CA PHE A 567 1.02 -0.57 3.58
C PHE A 567 0.62 -0.16 5.00
N LEU A 568 0.08 -1.08 5.81
CA LEU A 568 -0.29 -0.79 7.19
C LEU A 568 0.92 -0.45 8.06
N VAL A 569 2.06 -1.11 7.85
CA VAL A 569 3.31 -0.82 8.58
C VAL A 569 3.86 0.56 8.21
N ASP A 570 3.98 0.87 6.91
CA ASP A 570 4.49 2.16 6.45
C ASP A 570 3.56 3.33 6.85
N PHE A 571 2.24 3.10 6.82
CA PHE A 571 1.24 4.03 7.32
C PHE A 571 1.40 4.31 8.82
N MET A 572 1.59 3.26 9.64
CA MET A 572 1.85 3.39 11.07
C MET A 572 3.16 4.10 11.38
N ASP A 573 4.24 3.80 10.66
CA ASP A 573 5.53 4.49 10.84
C ASP A 573 5.43 5.97 10.48
N CYS A 574 4.71 6.31 9.40
CA CYS A 574 4.47 7.70 9.04
C CYS A 574 3.68 8.46 10.12
N LEU A 575 2.64 7.85 10.69
CA LEU A 575 1.86 8.40 11.80
C LEU A 575 2.74 8.61 13.05
N LEU A 576 3.44 7.56 13.49
CA LEU A 576 4.27 7.59 14.70
C LEU A 576 5.49 8.52 14.56
N SER A 577 5.95 8.78 13.34
CA SER A 577 7.05 9.72 13.07
C SER A 577 6.66 11.20 13.20
N CYS A 578 5.36 11.53 13.10
CA CYS A 578 4.85 12.90 12.94
C CYS A 578 5.56 13.68 11.81
N ARG A 579 5.96 13.00 10.73
CA ARG A 579 6.52 13.62 9.52
C ARG A 579 5.49 14.45 8.74
N PHE A 580 4.21 14.10 8.87
CA PHE A 580 3.09 14.69 8.15
C PHE A 580 2.05 15.24 9.13
N GLY A 581 1.30 16.27 8.70
CA GLY A 581 0.37 16.99 9.58
C GLY A 581 -0.93 16.24 9.93
N ASN A 582 -1.33 15.23 9.13
CA ASN A 582 -2.66 14.62 9.20
C ASN A 582 -3.10 14.18 10.60
N PHE A 583 -2.18 13.62 11.40
CA PHE A 583 -2.46 13.06 12.74
C PHE A 583 -2.06 13.98 13.90
N LEU A 584 -1.87 15.28 13.64
CA LEU A 584 -1.66 16.29 14.68
C LEU A 584 -2.99 16.78 15.29
N CYS A 585 -2.86 17.46 16.44
CA CYS A 585 -3.94 17.96 17.28
C CYS A 585 -4.88 16.85 17.79
N ASN A 586 -6.02 17.23 18.39
CA ASN A 586 -7.03 16.30 18.92
C ASN A 586 -8.39 16.38 18.22
N SER A 587 -8.63 17.39 17.39
CA SER A 587 -9.91 17.62 16.69
C SER A 587 -9.72 18.24 15.30
N GLU A 588 -10.76 18.19 14.46
CA GLU A 588 -10.80 18.90 13.17
C GLU A 588 -10.65 20.42 13.37
N LYS A 589 -11.36 20.96 14.37
CA LYS A 589 -11.29 22.36 14.78
C LYS A 589 -9.86 22.81 15.06
N GLU A 590 -9.13 22.09 15.90
CA GLU A 590 -7.74 22.44 16.25
C GLU A 590 -6.80 22.39 15.03
N ARG A 591 -6.96 21.38 14.14
CA ARG A 591 -6.17 21.30 12.90
C ARG A 591 -6.46 22.45 11.96
N GLN A 592 -7.71 22.91 11.88
CA GLN A 592 -8.05 24.12 11.11
C GLN A 592 -7.43 25.37 11.75
N GLN A 593 -7.55 25.53 13.06
CA GLN A 593 -6.97 26.69 13.80
C GLN A 593 -5.44 26.75 13.71
N CYS A 594 -4.77 25.60 13.59
CA CYS A 594 -3.32 25.52 13.41
C CYS A 594 -2.88 25.49 11.92
N GLY A 595 -3.78 25.73 10.96
CA GLY A 595 -3.44 25.79 9.53
C GLY A 595 -2.79 24.51 8.97
N ILE A 596 -3.04 23.34 9.58
CA ILE A 596 -2.25 22.11 9.34
C ILE A 596 -2.26 21.67 7.88
N ALA A 597 -3.38 21.84 7.18
CA ALA A 597 -3.51 21.45 5.78
C ALA A 597 -2.70 22.32 4.81
N GLU A 598 -2.38 23.55 5.20
CA GLU A 598 -1.60 24.52 4.42
C GLU A 598 -0.11 24.49 4.82
N ALA A 599 0.18 24.29 6.11
CA ALA A 599 1.54 24.37 6.65
C ALA A 599 2.34 23.06 6.57
N CYS A 600 1.68 21.90 6.41
CA CYS A 600 2.30 20.59 6.49
C CYS A 600 2.01 19.71 5.28
N GLY A 601 2.95 18.83 4.93
CA GLY A 601 2.75 17.80 3.91
C GLY A 601 1.66 16.78 4.26
N CYS A 602 0.99 16.24 3.23
CA CYS A 602 -0.04 15.22 3.37
C CYS A 602 0.53 13.80 3.24
N LEU A 603 0.25 12.96 4.25
CA LEU A 603 0.61 11.54 4.24
C LEU A 603 0.00 10.79 3.06
N TRP A 604 -1.26 11.03 2.74
CA TRP A 604 -1.95 10.29 1.68
C TRP A 604 -1.37 10.57 0.30
N ALA A 605 -0.96 11.83 0.05
CA ALA A 605 -0.24 12.20 -1.16
C ALA A 605 1.15 11.55 -1.20
N TYR A 606 1.88 11.49 -0.08
CA TYR A 606 3.15 10.76 0.02
C TYR A 606 3.01 9.26 -0.28
N LEU A 607 2.08 8.57 0.37
CA LEU A 607 1.87 7.14 0.14
C LEU A 607 1.42 6.87 -1.31
N THR A 608 0.71 7.81 -1.94
CA THR A 608 0.29 7.70 -3.35
C THR A 608 1.44 7.95 -4.33
N ASP A 609 2.34 8.91 -4.05
CA ASP A 609 3.58 9.13 -4.79
C ASP A 609 4.51 7.90 -4.71
N LEU A 610 4.63 7.24 -3.55
CA LEU A 610 5.36 5.97 -3.46
C LEU A 610 4.81 4.90 -4.41
N ARG A 611 3.47 4.81 -4.52
CA ARG A 611 2.82 3.84 -5.42
C ARG A 611 2.90 4.23 -6.90
N SER A 612 2.99 5.51 -7.26
CA SER A 612 2.92 5.95 -8.67
C SER A 612 4.08 5.44 -9.53
N PHE A 613 5.26 5.21 -8.95
CA PHE A 613 6.43 4.67 -9.65
C PHE A 613 6.32 3.18 -10.05
N ALA A 614 5.41 2.42 -9.44
CA ALA A 614 5.27 0.96 -9.67
C ALA A 614 3.82 0.47 -9.84
N ALA A 615 2.82 1.33 -9.67
CA ALA A 615 1.40 1.01 -9.78
C ALA A 615 1.02 -0.28 -9.01
N THR A 616 0.43 -1.26 -9.70
CA THR A 616 -0.07 -2.52 -9.10
C THR A 616 1.02 -3.50 -8.66
N SER A 617 2.30 -3.26 -9.00
CA SER A 617 3.42 -4.09 -8.51
C SER A 617 4.09 -3.53 -7.25
N HIS A 618 3.71 -2.33 -6.79
CA HIS A 618 4.25 -1.74 -5.56
C HIS A 618 3.98 -2.64 -4.33
N ALA A 619 4.89 -2.64 -3.36
CA ALA A 619 4.78 -3.47 -2.16
C ALA A 619 3.53 -3.19 -1.32
N HIS A 620 2.95 -1.99 -1.42
CA HIS A 620 1.67 -1.62 -0.79
C HIS A 620 0.45 -2.31 -1.40
N CYS A 621 0.53 -2.78 -2.64
CA CYS A 621 -0.59 -3.39 -3.34
C CYS A 621 -0.68 -4.89 -2.97
N ASN A 622 -1.89 -5.35 -2.67
CA ASN A 622 -2.16 -6.77 -2.45
C ASN A 622 -2.27 -7.49 -3.80
N PRO A 623 -1.37 -8.43 -4.14
CA PRO A 623 -1.47 -9.15 -5.41
C PRO A 623 -2.73 -10.02 -5.49
N PHE A 624 -3.31 -10.43 -4.36
CA PHE A 624 -4.45 -11.35 -4.28
C PHE A 624 -5.82 -10.64 -4.16
N TYR A 625 -5.87 -9.31 -4.27
CA TYR A 625 -7.12 -8.56 -4.17
C TYR A 625 -8.13 -8.99 -5.25
N ASP A 626 -9.30 -9.44 -4.81
CA ASP A 626 -10.43 -9.88 -5.63
C ASP A 626 -11.70 -9.13 -5.17
N PRO A 627 -12.02 -7.98 -5.79
CA PRO A 627 -13.20 -7.21 -5.42
C PRO A 627 -14.51 -7.93 -5.73
N LEU A 628 -14.55 -8.79 -6.77
CA LEU A 628 -15.77 -9.47 -7.19
C LEU A 628 -16.17 -10.56 -6.19
N LYS A 629 -15.20 -11.32 -5.68
CA LYS A 629 -15.42 -12.35 -4.66
C LYS A 629 -15.80 -11.78 -3.29
N TYR A 630 -15.38 -10.54 -2.99
CA TYR A 630 -15.57 -9.89 -1.69
C TYR A 630 -16.33 -8.56 -1.78
N ASP A 631 -17.30 -8.44 -2.69
CA ASP A 631 -18.16 -7.25 -2.80
C ASP A 631 -19.17 -7.16 -1.62
N GLY A 632 -19.52 -8.31 -1.02
CA GLY A 632 -20.40 -8.41 0.15
C GLY A 632 -19.72 -8.14 1.50
N PRO A 633 -20.49 -8.19 2.61
CA PRO A 633 -19.99 -7.99 3.96
C PRO A 633 -19.10 -9.15 4.44
N LEU A 634 -18.01 -8.82 5.13
CA LEU A 634 -17.12 -9.76 5.80
C LEU A 634 -17.69 -10.09 7.20
N LEU A 635 -18.15 -11.32 7.39
CA LEU A 635 -18.70 -11.80 8.67
C LEU A 635 -17.81 -12.91 9.27
N PRO A 636 -16.88 -12.56 10.20
CA PRO A 636 -16.02 -13.52 10.87
C PRO A 636 -16.77 -14.62 11.65
N PRO A 637 -16.52 -15.90 11.38
CA PRO A 637 -16.87 -16.98 12.32
C PRO A 637 -16.21 -16.75 13.68
N ALA A 638 -16.93 -17.05 14.78
CA ALA A 638 -16.40 -16.82 16.14
C ALA A 638 -15.05 -17.53 16.41
N ALA A 639 -14.81 -18.68 15.78
CA ALA A 639 -13.56 -19.43 15.90
C ALA A 639 -12.36 -18.75 15.19
N SER A 640 -12.57 -17.97 14.12
CA SER A 640 -11.48 -17.27 13.42
C SER A 640 -11.11 -15.93 14.05
N LEU A 641 -11.93 -15.43 14.99
CA LEU A 641 -11.65 -14.22 15.77
C LEU A 641 -10.52 -14.37 16.79
N ALA A 642 -9.93 -15.56 16.95
CA ALA A 642 -8.71 -15.76 17.74
C ALA A 642 -7.53 -15.02 17.05
N PRO A 643 -6.99 -13.94 17.65
CA PRO A 643 -5.95 -13.14 17.00
C PRO A 643 -4.57 -13.71 17.27
N THR A 644 -3.67 -13.51 16.32
CA THR A 644 -2.24 -13.82 16.46
C THR A 644 -1.46 -12.52 16.63
N LEU A 645 -0.19 -12.59 17.04
CA LEU A 645 0.70 -11.43 16.89
C LEU A 645 0.73 -10.99 15.43
N TRP A 646 0.56 -9.69 15.16
CA TRP A 646 0.83 -9.07 13.85
C TRP A 646 2.36 -9.06 13.59
N PRO A 647 2.92 -9.96 12.75
CA PRO A 647 4.38 -10.17 12.72
C PRO A 647 5.13 -8.98 12.12
N GLN A 648 4.58 -8.38 11.05
CA GLN A 648 5.22 -7.30 10.31
C GLN A 648 5.37 -6.00 11.13
N PHE A 649 4.65 -5.84 12.24
CA PHE A 649 4.77 -4.67 13.13
C PHE A 649 5.34 -5.02 14.52
N HIS A 650 4.89 -6.13 15.13
CA HIS A 650 5.35 -6.50 16.48
C HIS A 650 6.73 -7.17 16.46
N LEU A 651 6.99 -8.04 15.48
CA LEU A 651 8.22 -8.85 15.46
C LEU A 651 9.33 -8.20 14.64
N ARG A 652 9.06 -7.27 13.72
CA ARG A 652 10.04 -6.66 12.80
C ARG A 652 11.36 -6.17 13.41
N TRP A 653 11.36 -5.83 14.70
CA TRP A 653 12.57 -5.44 15.43
C TRP A 653 13.16 -6.58 16.26
N ALA A 654 12.31 -7.27 17.03
CA ALA A 654 12.70 -8.34 17.96
C ALA A 654 13.12 -9.64 17.25
N CYS A 655 12.49 -9.94 16.11
CA CYS A 655 12.67 -11.12 15.27
C CYS A 655 12.44 -10.74 13.79
N PRO A 656 13.45 -10.13 13.14
CA PRO A 656 13.31 -9.63 11.79
C PRO A 656 13.05 -10.72 10.74
N GLU A 657 13.49 -11.96 10.95
CA GLU A 657 13.30 -13.04 9.97
C GLU A 657 11.86 -13.55 9.95
N GLU A 658 11.23 -13.74 11.11
CA GLU A 658 9.81 -14.11 11.19
C GLU A 658 8.88 -13.01 10.65
N ALA A 659 9.29 -11.75 10.75
CA ALA A 659 8.58 -10.64 10.12
C ALA A 659 8.70 -10.61 8.57
N LYS A 660 9.70 -11.29 7.99
CA LYS A 660 9.95 -11.39 6.54
C LYS A 660 9.24 -12.55 5.85
N SER A 661 8.34 -13.29 6.51
CA SER A 661 7.60 -14.44 5.95
C SER A 661 6.71 -14.15 4.70
N ALA A 662 6.86 -12.98 4.08
CA ALA A 662 6.19 -12.52 2.87
C ALA A 662 6.89 -12.93 1.55
N ASP A 663 7.85 -13.87 1.57
CA ASP A 663 8.52 -14.37 0.35
C ASP A 663 7.53 -14.79 -0.75
N ILE A 664 6.38 -15.36 -0.36
CA ILE A 664 5.29 -15.72 -1.28
C ILE A 664 4.69 -14.47 -1.94
N GLU A 665 4.43 -13.38 -1.21
CA GLU A 665 3.95 -12.13 -1.81
C GLU A 665 4.96 -11.53 -2.78
N VAL A 666 6.25 -11.56 -2.43
CA VAL A 666 7.34 -11.05 -3.28
C VAL A 666 7.44 -11.86 -4.58
N GLN A 667 7.37 -13.19 -4.48
CA GLN A 667 7.33 -14.08 -5.65
C GLN A 667 6.09 -13.85 -6.51
N CYS A 668 4.91 -13.72 -5.91
CA CYS A 668 3.66 -13.41 -6.63
C CYS A 668 3.70 -12.04 -7.32
N ARG A 669 4.26 -11.00 -6.68
CA ARG A 669 4.50 -9.68 -7.32
C ARG A 669 5.45 -9.82 -8.52
N ALA A 670 6.57 -10.53 -8.36
CA ALA A 670 7.53 -10.76 -9.44
C ALA A 670 6.92 -11.55 -10.62
N MET A 671 6.09 -12.56 -10.34
CA MET A 671 5.34 -13.29 -11.39
C MET A 671 4.32 -12.38 -12.10
N ARG A 672 3.62 -11.51 -11.36
CA ARG A 672 2.62 -10.59 -11.95
C ARG A 672 3.27 -9.54 -12.87
N VAL A 673 4.45 -9.04 -12.52
CA VAL A 673 5.25 -8.15 -13.39
C VAL A 673 5.61 -8.87 -14.69
N LYS A 674 6.24 -10.06 -14.60
CA LYS A 674 6.60 -10.87 -15.77
C LYS A 674 5.41 -11.22 -16.65
N TYR A 675 4.26 -11.54 -16.05
CA TYR A 675 3.03 -11.81 -16.79
C TYR A 675 2.51 -10.56 -17.52
N SER A 676 2.56 -9.37 -16.89
CA SER A 676 2.16 -8.12 -17.53
C SER A 676 3.11 -7.70 -18.66
N GLU A 677 4.40 -7.99 -18.55
CA GLU A 677 5.38 -7.81 -19.63
C GLU A 677 5.07 -8.75 -20.80
N MET A 678 4.93 -10.04 -20.52
CA MET A 678 4.58 -11.07 -21.52
C MET A 678 3.24 -10.79 -22.23
N GLN A 679 2.25 -10.23 -21.53
CA GLN A 679 0.97 -9.83 -22.12
C GLN A 679 1.13 -8.62 -23.07
N LYS A 680 1.98 -7.63 -22.74
CA LYS A 680 2.30 -6.52 -23.65
C LYS A 680 3.07 -7.01 -24.88
N ASP A 681 4.00 -7.94 -24.70
CA ASP A 681 4.75 -8.55 -25.80
C ASP A 681 3.84 -9.37 -26.73
N LYS A 682 2.85 -10.08 -26.16
CA LYS A 682 1.78 -10.75 -26.90
C LYS A 682 0.97 -9.74 -27.71
N GLU A 683 0.44 -8.68 -27.10
CA GLU A 683 -0.35 -7.64 -27.78
C GLU A 683 0.47 -6.88 -28.85
N ALA A 684 1.79 -6.79 -28.69
CA ALA A 684 2.70 -6.25 -29.70
C ALA A 684 3.05 -7.27 -30.80
N ALA A 685 3.00 -8.58 -30.52
CA ALA A 685 3.12 -9.62 -31.52
C ALA A 685 1.84 -9.75 -32.36
N GLU A 686 0.66 -9.75 -31.74
CA GLU A 686 -0.65 -9.80 -32.42
C GLU A 686 -0.80 -8.62 -33.38
N ARG A 687 -0.52 -7.37 -32.95
CA ARG A 687 -0.52 -6.20 -33.85
C ARG A 687 0.44 -6.33 -35.03
N ARG A 688 1.63 -6.91 -34.85
CA ARG A 688 2.57 -7.15 -35.95
C ARG A 688 2.08 -8.24 -36.91
N VAL A 689 1.36 -9.25 -36.42
CA VAL A 689 0.72 -10.26 -37.27
C VAL A 689 -0.39 -9.62 -38.12
N ASP A 690 -1.21 -8.74 -37.53
CA ASP A 690 -2.25 -8.00 -38.25
C ASP A 690 -1.65 -7.08 -39.34
N GLU A 691 -0.59 -6.34 -39.00
CA GLU A 691 0.16 -5.48 -39.95
C GLU A 691 0.75 -6.30 -41.12
N ILE A 692 1.37 -7.45 -40.83
CA ILE A 692 1.92 -8.35 -41.85
C ILE A 692 0.82 -8.97 -42.71
N SER A 693 -0.32 -9.35 -42.12
CA SER A 693 -1.48 -9.89 -42.85
C SER A 693 -2.02 -8.86 -43.84
N PHE A 694 -2.22 -7.61 -43.39
CA PHE A 694 -2.65 -6.51 -44.24
C PHE A 694 -1.67 -6.21 -45.37
N ALA A 695 -0.36 -6.20 -45.08
CA ALA A 695 0.69 -6.02 -46.09
C ALA A 695 0.70 -7.17 -47.12
N MET A 696 0.50 -8.42 -46.68
CA MET A 696 0.44 -9.60 -47.54
C MET A 696 -0.80 -9.59 -48.44
N GLU A 697 -1.96 -9.19 -47.91
CA GLU A 697 -3.18 -9.00 -48.72
C GLU A 697 -2.97 -7.94 -49.80
N SER A 698 -2.40 -6.78 -49.43
CA SER A 698 -2.06 -5.71 -50.38
C SER A 698 -1.11 -6.19 -51.49
N LEU A 699 -0.03 -6.88 -51.12
CA LEU A 699 0.94 -7.43 -52.08
C LEU A 699 0.31 -8.51 -52.98
N SER A 700 -0.60 -9.32 -52.44
CA SER A 700 -1.32 -10.33 -53.23
C SER A 700 -2.23 -9.68 -54.29
N ALA A 701 -2.91 -8.58 -53.93
CA ALA A 701 -3.74 -7.81 -54.84
C ALA A 701 -2.90 -7.14 -55.93
N GLU A 702 -1.71 -6.65 -55.59
CA GLU A 702 -0.75 -6.09 -56.54
C GLU A 702 -0.19 -7.13 -57.51
N LEU A 703 0.22 -8.30 -57.02
CA LEU A 703 0.71 -9.41 -57.84
C LEU A 703 -0.39 -9.91 -58.80
N LEU A 704 -1.66 -9.89 -58.37
CA LEU A 704 -2.82 -10.16 -59.23
C LEU A 704 -3.09 -9.06 -60.27
N ARG A 705 -2.73 -7.79 -60.03
CA ARG A 705 -2.76 -6.73 -61.04
C ARG A 705 -1.66 -6.93 -62.08
N GLU A 706 -0.41 -7.13 -61.62
CA GLU A 706 0.74 -7.39 -62.49
C GLU A 706 0.55 -8.61 -63.39
N ARG A 707 0.02 -9.71 -62.87
CA ARG A 707 -0.31 -10.89 -63.69
C ARG A 707 -1.31 -10.58 -64.82
N ARG A 708 -2.32 -9.73 -64.58
CA ARG A 708 -3.27 -9.32 -65.63
C ARG A 708 -2.60 -8.40 -66.66
N MET A 709 -1.75 -7.47 -66.23
CA MET A 709 -0.99 -6.58 -67.12
C MET A 709 -0.05 -7.39 -68.01
N SER A 710 0.74 -8.30 -67.43
CA SER A 710 1.63 -9.22 -68.15
C SER A 710 0.89 -10.09 -69.16
N TRP A 711 -0.29 -10.63 -68.78
CA TRP A 711 -1.12 -11.44 -69.68
C TRP A 711 -1.66 -10.61 -70.86
N SER A 712 -2.18 -9.41 -70.61
CA SER A 712 -2.66 -8.47 -71.65
C SER A 712 -1.53 -8.02 -72.58
N ALA A 713 -0.33 -7.75 -72.05
CA ALA A 713 0.86 -7.43 -72.84
C ALA A 713 1.27 -8.61 -73.73
N ARG A 714 1.26 -9.84 -73.19
CA ARG A 714 1.59 -11.07 -73.94
C ARG A 714 0.55 -11.40 -75.02
N GLU A 715 -0.74 -11.17 -74.77
CA GLU A 715 -1.78 -11.26 -75.82
C GLU A 715 -1.58 -10.21 -76.92
N SER A 716 -1.18 -8.99 -76.54
CA SER A 716 -0.94 -7.89 -77.49
C SER A 716 0.31 -8.13 -78.33
N ALA A 717 1.40 -8.63 -77.73
CA ALA A 717 2.58 -9.10 -78.44
C ALA A 717 2.23 -10.26 -79.40
N ASN A 718 1.47 -11.26 -78.95
CA ASN A 718 1.02 -12.35 -79.82
C ASN A 718 0.14 -11.89 -81.00
N ARG A 719 -0.66 -10.81 -80.82
CA ARG A 719 -1.39 -10.17 -81.92
C ARG A 719 -0.43 -9.47 -82.89
N ALA A 720 0.49 -8.66 -82.38
CA ALA A 720 1.51 -8.00 -83.19
C ALA A 720 2.38 -8.99 -83.97
N THR A 721 2.76 -10.15 -83.40
CA THR A 721 3.49 -11.21 -84.12
C THR A 721 2.65 -11.86 -85.23
N LYS A 722 1.34 -12.04 -85.02
CA LYS A 722 0.42 -12.56 -86.06
C LYS A 722 0.22 -11.55 -87.18
N GLU A 723 0.09 -10.27 -86.85
CA GLU A 723 -0.01 -9.16 -87.81
C GLU A 723 1.30 -9.00 -88.59
N TYR A 724 2.45 -9.02 -87.92
CA TYR A 724 3.76 -9.06 -88.54
C TYR A 724 3.89 -10.24 -89.50
N ALA A 725 3.56 -11.46 -89.07
CA ALA A 725 3.60 -12.64 -89.93
C ALA A 725 2.58 -12.60 -91.08
N ALA A 726 1.51 -11.79 -91.00
CA ALA A 726 0.62 -11.52 -92.11
C ALA A 726 1.22 -10.49 -93.08
N LEU A 727 1.82 -9.41 -92.57
CA LEU A 727 2.51 -8.39 -93.34
C LEU A 727 3.73 -8.97 -94.09
N THR A 728 4.58 -9.76 -93.43
CA THR A 728 5.72 -10.42 -94.09
C THR A 728 5.25 -11.32 -95.23
N ARG A 729 4.18 -12.11 -95.04
CA ARG A 729 3.60 -12.93 -96.12
C ARG A 729 3.02 -12.08 -97.25
N ALA A 730 2.37 -10.97 -96.94
CA ALA A 730 1.86 -10.04 -97.95
C ALA A 730 3.00 -9.41 -98.78
N VAL A 731 4.08 -8.95 -98.14
CA VAL A 731 5.23 -8.36 -98.84
C VAL A 731 6.01 -9.41 -99.64
N GLN A 732 6.17 -10.63 -99.12
CA GLN A 732 6.76 -11.76 -99.86
C GLN A 732 5.90 -12.14 -101.08
N SER A 733 4.56 -12.07 -100.99
CA SER A 733 3.68 -12.30 -102.14
C SER A 733 3.77 -11.24 -103.24
N LEU A 734 4.41 -10.10 -102.95
CA LEU A 734 4.73 -9.02 -103.90
C LEU A 734 6.18 -9.12 -104.42
N GLY A 735 6.90 -10.22 -104.16
CA GLY A 735 8.25 -10.48 -104.67
C GLY A 735 9.39 -9.77 -103.92
N CYS A 736 9.07 -9.10 -102.81
CA CYS A 736 10.01 -8.29 -102.03
C CYS A 736 10.42 -8.99 -100.73
N ASN A 737 11.72 -8.98 -100.40
CA ASN A 737 12.21 -9.44 -99.11
C ASN A 737 12.52 -8.23 -98.20
N VAL A 738 12.18 -8.34 -96.90
CA VAL A 738 12.36 -7.25 -95.93
C VAL A 738 13.30 -7.70 -94.83
N ASN A 739 14.46 -7.05 -94.73
CA ASN A 739 15.46 -7.35 -93.71
C ASN A 739 15.49 -6.22 -92.67
N PHE A 740 15.41 -6.60 -91.40
CA PHE A 740 15.53 -5.73 -90.23
C PHE A 740 16.70 -6.20 -89.38
N THR A 741 17.61 -5.30 -89.04
CA THR A 741 18.68 -5.53 -88.06
C THR A 741 18.27 -4.91 -86.73
N THR A 742 17.92 -5.73 -85.75
CA THR A 742 17.79 -5.29 -84.35
C THR A 742 19.15 -5.38 -83.67
N SER A 743 19.54 -4.36 -82.93
CA SER A 743 20.77 -4.37 -82.13
C SER A 743 20.48 -5.02 -80.78
N ASP A 744 20.95 -6.26 -80.59
CA ASP A 744 20.86 -6.95 -79.31
C ASP A 744 21.73 -6.24 -78.26
N VAL A 745 21.11 -5.86 -77.14
CA VAL A 745 21.82 -5.40 -75.94
C VAL A 745 21.67 -6.49 -74.89
N GLU A 746 22.74 -7.25 -74.70
CA GLU A 746 22.89 -8.16 -73.57
C GLU A 746 23.04 -7.35 -72.26
N ASP A 747 22.44 -7.82 -71.17
CA ASP A 747 22.65 -7.25 -69.82
C ASP A 747 22.89 -8.40 -68.82
N ASP A 748 24.04 -8.36 -68.12
CA ASP A 748 24.64 -9.47 -67.36
C ASP A 748 24.34 -9.36 -65.84
N PRO A 749 23.69 -10.34 -65.20
CA PRO A 749 23.15 -10.17 -63.86
C PRO A 749 24.16 -10.45 -62.73
N ARG A 750 25.09 -9.52 -62.45
CA ARG A 750 25.94 -9.57 -61.24
C ARG A 750 26.29 -8.20 -60.62
N THR A 751 25.57 -7.83 -59.57
CA THR A 751 26.09 -7.47 -58.21
C THR A 751 25.02 -6.69 -57.43
N CYS A 752 24.83 -7.04 -56.15
CA CYS A 752 24.02 -6.26 -55.20
C CYS A 752 24.56 -6.42 -53.79
N SER A 753 25.13 -5.34 -53.26
CA SER A 753 25.52 -5.21 -51.86
C SER A 753 25.26 -3.77 -51.40
N LEU A 754 24.23 -3.63 -50.55
CA LEU A 754 24.10 -2.70 -49.41
C LEU A 754 24.72 -1.28 -49.55
N GLU A 755 23.89 -0.23 -49.50
CA GLU A 755 23.59 0.54 -48.27
C GLU A 755 22.67 1.75 -48.56
N ASP A 756 22.11 2.35 -47.49
CA ASP A 756 21.11 3.43 -47.50
C ASP A 756 21.59 4.75 -48.14
N ASN A 757 20.69 5.48 -48.83
CA ASN A 757 20.06 6.70 -48.27
C ASN A 757 19.20 7.53 -49.26
N ASN A 758 17.99 7.88 -48.80
CA ASN A 758 17.17 9.07 -49.10
C ASN A 758 16.78 9.49 -50.54
N PRO A 759 15.54 9.97 -50.76
CA PRO A 759 15.01 10.29 -52.10
C PRO A 759 15.21 11.77 -52.49
N ARG A 760 15.51 12.04 -53.77
CA ARG A 760 15.15 13.29 -54.46
C ARG A 760 15.31 13.21 -55.99
N ARG A 761 14.20 13.48 -56.68
CA ARG A 761 14.04 13.97 -58.07
C ARG A 761 15.22 13.82 -59.05
N ARG A 762 14.98 13.11 -60.16
CA ARG A 762 15.21 13.68 -61.50
C ARG A 762 14.44 12.96 -62.61
N ASP A 763 13.91 13.75 -63.52
CA ASP A 763 13.27 13.31 -64.77
C ASP A 763 14.27 12.59 -65.69
N ARG A 764 13.77 11.67 -66.53
CA ARG A 764 14.47 11.28 -67.75
C ARG A 764 13.51 10.84 -68.86
N HIS A 765 13.72 11.38 -70.05
CA HIS A 765 13.06 10.97 -71.28
C HIS A 765 13.41 9.52 -71.63
N GLY A 766 12.44 8.77 -72.17
CA GLY A 766 12.69 7.50 -72.84
C GLY A 766 13.19 7.73 -74.26
N ASN A 767 14.29 7.08 -74.64
CA ASN A 767 14.80 7.08 -76.01
C ASN A 767 13.86 6.29 -76.94
N ASN A 768 13.53 6.87 -78.10
CA ASN A 768 13.14 6.06 -79.26
C ASN A 768 14.40 5.40 -79.83
N SER A 769 14.44 4.07 -79.87
CA SER A 769 15.36 3.32 -80.72
C SER A 769 14.71 3.09 -82.08
N ASP A 770 15.03 3.92 -83.08
CA ASP A 770 14.49 3.78 -84.44
C ASP A 770 14.97 2.47 -85.08
N VAL A 771 14.02 1.65 -85.55
CA VAL A 771 14.29 0.43 -86.32
C VAL A 771 14.28 0.77 -87.81
N SER A 772 15.43 0.67 -88.47
CA SER A 772 15.55 0.93 -89.90
C SER A 772 15.11 -0.29 -90.75
N VAL A 773 14.42 -0.01 -91.86
CA VAL A 773 13.86 -1.03 -92.77
C VAL A 773 14.59 -0.98 -94.10
N SER A 774 14.95 -2.14 -94.66
CA SER A 774 15.44 -2.23 -96.05
C SER A 774 14.70 -3.34 -96.82
N ILE A 775 14.40 -3.06 -98.09
CA ILE A 775 13.62 -3.94 -98.98
C ILE A 775 14.44 -4.20 -100.25
N SER A 776 14.56 -5.46 -100.66
CA SER A 776 15.26 -5.84 -101.89
C SER A 776 14.55 -6.97 -102.65
N LEU A 777 14.72 -6.95 -103.98
CA LEU A 777 14.19 -7.93 -104.93
C LEU A 777 15.20 -9.08 -105.09
N MET A 778 14.72 -10.33 -105.17
CA MET A 778 15.59 -11.50 -105.39
C MET A 778 15.78 -11.80 -106.88
N ALA A 779 16.99 -12.24 -107.23
CA ALA A 779 17.29 -12.91 -108.50
C ALA A 779 17.25 -14.44 -108.29
N GLU A 780 16.67 -15.17 -109.24
CA GLU A 780 16.48 -16.62 -109.13
C GLU A 780 17.64 -17.42 -109.73
N GLU A 781 18.25 -18.31 -108.94
CA GLU A 781 18.78 -19.58 -109.44
C GLU A 781 18.54 -20.74 -108.45
N SER A 782 17.80 -21.74 -108.93
CA SER A 782 18.04 -23.18 -108.73
C SER A 782 18.36 -23.72 -107.33
N ARG A 783 17.33 -24.21 -106.63
CA ARG A 783 17.48 -25.37 -105.71
C ARG A 783 16.51 -26.51 -106.05
N CYS A 784 17.09 -27.66 -106.35
CA CYS A 784 16.43 -28.96 -106.41
C CYS A 784 16.31 -29.56 -105.00
N GLY A 785 15.34 -30.46 -104.78
CA GLY A 785 15.21 -31.27 -103.55
C GLY A 785 14.01 -30.89 -102.69
N ASN A 786 12.90 -31.59 -102.90
CA ASN A 786 11.58 -31.32 -102.31
C ASN A 786 11.24 -32.40 -101.23
N PRO A 787 10.05 -32.46 -100.58
CA PRO A 787 9.88 -31.88 -99.24
C PRO A 787 9.10 -32.81 -98.25
N LEU A 788 8.48 -32.18 -97.23
CA LEU A 788 7.32 -32.62 -96.42
C LEU A 788 7.52 -33.66 -95.30
N GLY A 789 6.94 -33.34 -94.14
CA GLY A 789 6.26 -34.34 -93.30
C GLY A 789 6.32 -34.12 -91.79
N ARG A 790 5.32 -33.39 -91.25
CA ARG A 790 4.46 -33.70 -90.06
C ARG A 790 5.01 -34.61 -88.93
N VAL A 791 4.60 -34.52 -87.65
CA VAL A 791 3.75 -33.63 -86.81
C VAL A 791 4.07 -34.03 -85.35
N CYS A 792 3.59 -33.29 -84.35
CA CYS A 792 3.63 -33.65 -82.92
C CYS A 792 3.36 -35.15 -82.62
N GLU A 793 4.22 -35.78 -81.82
CA GLU A 793 3.99 -36.93 -80.89
C GLU A 793 5.36 -37.44 -80.40
N ALA A 794 5.57 -38.00 -79.21
CA ALA A 794 4.80 -37.92 -77.97
C ALA A 794 5.70 -38.19 -76.75
N LEU A 795 5.43 -37.46 -75.68
CA LEU A 795 5.91 -37.69 -74.31
C LEU A 795 5.48 -39.08 -73.78
N CYS A 796 6.32 -39.77 -73.01
CA CYS A 796 5.87 -40.80 -72.07
C CYS A 796 6.84 -40.93 -70.87
N PRO A 797 6.47 -40.43 -69.67
CA PRO A 797 7.30 -40.54 -68.45
C PRO A 797 7.39 -41.96 -67.85
N LEU A 798 6.72 -42.95 -68.44
CA LEU A 798 6.54 -44.31 -67.88
C LEU A 798 7.23 -45.42 -68.70
N ARG A 799 8.24 -45.07 -69.50
CA ARG A 799 9.18 -46.05 -70.08
C ARG A 799 10.37 -46.28 -69.15
N THR A 800 10.45 -47.47 -68.56
CA THR A 800 11.71 -47.98 -67.98
C THR A 800 12.59 -48.64 -69.05
N ARG A 801 13.85 -48.89 -68.70
CA ARG A 801 14.97 -49.06 -69.65
C ARG A 801 14.95 -50.33 -70.52
N GLU A 802 13.97 -51.21 -70.31
CA GLU A 802 13.84 -52.50 -71.01
C GLU A 802 12.64 -52.57 -71.98
N GLY A 803 12.08 -51.40 -72.34
CA GLY A 803 11.43 -51.22 -73.64
C GLY A 803 10.01 -51.77 -73.82
N VAL A 804 9.39 -52.38 -72.80
CA VAL A 804 8.01 -52.90 -72.89
C VAL A 804 7.07 -52.10 -71.97
N CYS A 805 6.21 -51.27 -72.57
CA CYS A 805 5.08 -50.64 -71.88
C CYS A 805 3.80 -51.44 -72.18
N ARG A 806 3.25 -52.13 -71.18
CA ARG A 806 2.01 -52.90 -71.28
C ARG A 806 0.82 -52.14 -70.70
N TRP A 807 0.37 -51.09 -71.39
CA TRP A 807 -1.06 -50.76 -71.38
C TRP A 807 -1.78 -51.91 -72.10
N PRO A 808 -2.88 -52.45 -71.55
CA PRO A 808 -4.20 -51.84 -71.75
C PRO A 808 -5.03 -51.85 -70.42
N GLU A 809 -6.21 -51.26 -70.25
CA GLU A 809 -7.37 -51.04 -71.13
C GLU A 809 -8.09 -49.72 -70.76
N ALA A 810 -8.93 -49.18 -71.65
CA ALA A 810 -9.65 -47.94 -71.41
C ALA A 810 -10.96 -48.16 -70.63
N GLY A 811 -11.30 -47.22 -69.74
CA GLY A 811 -12.55 -47.23 -68.98
C GLY A 811 -12.84 -45.87 -68.35
N CYS A 812 -13.16 -44.86 -69.19
CA CYS A 812 -13.54 -43.54 -68.70
C CYS A 812 -15.04 -43.50 -68.33
N ALA A 813 -15.35 -42.85 -67.21
CA ALA A 813 -16.68 -42.50 -66.71
C ALA A 813 -17.66 -43.65 -66.38
N HIS A 814 -17.80 -43.96 -65.10
CA HIS A 814 -19.11 -44.11 -64.46
C HIS A 814 -19.08 -43.71 -62.98
N LEU A 815 -20.25 -43.41 -62.42
CA LEU A 815 -20.46 -42.89 -61.07
C LEU A 815 -20.15 -43.94 -59.98
N GLY A 816 -19.81 -43.49 -58.77
CA GLY A 816 -20.05 -44.30 -57.56
C GLY A 816 -19.03 -44.17 -56.45
N SER A 817 -19.33 -43.30 -55.48
CA SER A 817 -19.14 -43.52 -54.03
C SER A 817 -18.20 -44.68 -53.60
N GLN A 818 -17.03 -44.35 -53.04
CA GLN A 818 -16.67 -44.67 -51.64
C GLN A 818 -15.35 -44.02 -51.19
N PHE A 819 -15.22 -43.82 -49.87
CA PHE A 819 -14.07 -43.25 -49.14
C PHE A 819 -13.69 -41.78 -49.41
N VAL A 820 -14.45 -40.90 -48.76
CA VAL A 820 -14.10 -39.50 -48.50
C VAL A 820 -13.39 -39.38 -47.14
N GLY A 821 -12.22 -38.73 -47.15
CA GLY A 821 -11.89 -37.68 -46.18
C GLY A 821 -11.48 -38.06 -44.76
N LEU A 822 -10.16 -38.12 -44.52
CA LEU A 822 -9.60 -37.59 -43.27
C LEU A 822 -9.71 -36.06 -43.33
N LYS A 823 -10.69 -35.50 -42.63
CA LYS A 823 -10.78 -34.08 -42.29
C LYS A 823 -10.76 -33.99 -40.77
N ALA A 824 -9.79 -33.29 -40.20
CA ALA A 824 -9.75 -33.07 -38.75
C ALA A 824 -11.00 -32.31 -38.33
N ASN A 825 -11.73 -32.84 -37.35
CA ASN A 825 -12.85 -32.15 -36.70
C ASN A 825 -12.54 -31.97 -35.21
N PHE A 826 -12.90 -30.80 -34.69
CA PHE A 826 -12.37 -30.24 -33.44
C PHE A 826 -13.16 -30.64 -32.18
N ASP A 827 -14.06 -31.62 -32.28
CA ASP A 827 -14.95 -32.08 -31.20
C ASP A 827 -14.27 -32.96 -30.11
N ALA A 828 -12.94 -33.01 -30.09
CA ALA A 828 -12.17 -33.78 -29.10
C ALA A 828 -12.05 -33.11 -27.72
N PHE A 829 -12.46 -31.83 -27.59
CA PHE A 829 -12.36 -31.08 -26.33
C PHE A 829 -13.58 -31.22 -25.40
N ASP A 830 -14.77 -31.59 -25.91
CA ASP A 830 -16.03 -31.58 -25.14
C ASP A 830 -16.35 -32.90 -24.41
N ARG A 831 -15.38 -33.81 -24.23
CA ARG A 831 -15.62 -35.14 -23.61
C ARG A 831 -14.65 -35.56 -22.50
N LEU A 832 -13.78 -34.67 -22.03
CA LEU A 832 -13.00 -34.89 -20.81
C LEU A 832 -13.77 -34.40 -19.58
N ALA A 833 -14.81 -35.16 -19.22
CA ALA A 833 -15.53 -34.95 -17.97
C ALA A 833 -14.71 -35.43 -16.77
N ILE A 834 -14.65 -34.60 -15.74
CA ILE A 834 -13.98 -34.83 -14.45
C ILE A 834 -14.96 -35.58 -13.51
N HIS A 835 -14.42 -36.22 -12.46
CA HIS A 835 -15.09 -37.03 -11.42
C HIS A 835 -15.31 -38.51 -11.83
N ASP A 836 -15.03 -39.52 -11.00
CA ASP A 836 -14.58 -39.55 -9.58
C ASP A 836 -13.91 -40.94 -9.30
N SER A 837 -13.27 -41.30 -8.17
CA SER A 837 -13.08 -40.76 -6.81
C SER A 837 -11.87 -41.49 -6.12
N TYR A 838 -11.81 -41.54 -4.77
CA TYR A 838 -10.87 -42.31 -3.90
C TYR A 838 -9.40 -41.81 -3.79
N PHE A 839 -8.80 -41.50 -2.63
CA PHE A 839 -9.19 -41.59 -1.21
C PHE A 839 -8.55 -40.47 -0.33
N GLN A 840 -9.30 -40.03 0.70
CA GLN A 840 -8.87 -39.55 2.04
C GLN A 840 -7.62 -38.65 2.21
N SER A 841 -7.87 -37.37 2.56
CA SER A 841 -7.61 -36.80 3.91
C SER A 841 -8.50 -35.58 4.12
#